data_AF-A0AAE0J3B3-F1
#
_entry.id   AF-A0AAE0J3B3-F1
#
_cell.length_a   1.000
_cell.length_b   1.000
_cell.length_c   1.000
_cell.angle_alpha   90.00
_cell.angle_beta   90.00
_cell.angle_gamma   90.00
#
_symmetry.space_group_name_H-M   'P 1'
#
loop_
_entity.id
_entity.type
_entity.pdbx_description
1 polymer ?
#
loop_
_entity_poly.entity_id
_entity_poly.type
_entity_poly.pdbx_seq_one_letter_code
_entity_poly.pdbx_strand_id
1 'polypeptide(L)'
;MDGLLTPVSSHRVDGKRSAMSLIEEVGVKLHQGKTRLSPQQSSPNSPEDDLEILRNEPGYESLVAVLRPLAREQPDPTVFSIKRPGPLGAQLVQILVSEIVPNYWTLMKEDSNGGKASGLGLLLACLRSITGINAILVRLRALIQDIKSEEGKAKRADVSINLGILLDLLCRILDGDVCVSGIWNAATAGLDSQATLRPLSQEMISIFGSGRIISLAAEAAEFTKPNEIDIGIDHQWPADGLRYTKWLGRNIVTWQLSNPSPEQTKLCSELFAKTLRLGHSDALIKDVLARLLLTKGVDPQRFGGLLNNLPQMEQRRVMFSVLKILSDEYLDSLGLCESEESQTLVSAAAGALQSIVGMHENRRNHLLEWLTSSSGAGLGEGVSIRRAVMAVISQDKDNIVKVVEKSISQFGDQLYIKHSPILQQEVHAQVLLISAGYLYKKSPIKLNLMLRSGVWLNTISNRLSTAHQRARFLGMVVGEGLSSLVEKGDKRLDFHVDETNSSEGKWYKGLVEISDQIGSLDLLLKPRQETPSTKKPTKQKVARRPAVQPPKQGFIIEELSDEEADEDEGLGAYAKPDSDEEDSDDDPTLVRRDKPKAPVYIRDLIRYLRDTDNYGSQKLALATAPTLIRRKANYGTEVAEHVEELASLLVGLHDKFEIDNFDDLRLQGMIAVVVAQPQKMGQWFSKTFFDGDYSVSQRASVLVVLGLSARELAGFETSEYAATAAFPSKTLPERVERLFIGSGSSSSQQTASLKPLPPNALDNMAKFLTSAFLAPIAATAADAATGPDVLKLSTFTSRLEEQKLSSHTGNPKVKIKSRAKPRVRAIPNTTAQLISASFFSPLTARFQAALHSTASRTRGIIFQPYLLSLYLKTLALLLHAAGPSTLALPQLTSELWRLLLSTSIRAHAVGDLAVTQAVLFALLALLDVNEDRMRDICQELGREVIETQEWVAGVFAGTRGGDGDEEDQVKMLAAGVLIRLREGIEKYQLLLVGDLIGF
;
A
#
# COMPACT_ATOMS: atom_id res chain seq x y z
N MET A 1 -19.13 71.05 -34.79
CA MET A 1 -17.78 70.64 -35.23
C MET A 1 -16.78 70.92 -34.10
N ASP A 2 -17.05 70.56 -32.85
CA ASP A 2 -17.24 69.23 -32.20
C ASP A 2 -15.89 68.63 -31.78
N GLY A 3 -15.50 68.49 -30.51
CA GLY A 3 -16.22 68.65 -29.25
C GLY A 3 -15.94 67.45 -28.33
N LEU A 4 -15.66 67.73 -27.04
CA LEU A 4 -15.52 66.83 -25.89
C LEU A 4 -14.17 66.14 -25.64
N LEU A 5 -13.36 66.78 -24.79
CA LEU A 5 -12.44 66.12 -23.87
C LEU A 5 -12.69 66.66 -22.46
N THR A 6 -13.10 65.79 -21.52
CA THR A 6 -12.45 65.50 -20.23
C THR A 6 -13.44 65.05 -19.13
N PRO A 7 -13.06 64.05 -18.31
CA PRO A 7 -13.84 63.56 -17.17
C PRO A 7 -13.45 64.30 -15.87
N VAL A 8 -14.40 64.41 -14.93
CA VAL A 8 -14.20 65.11 -13.64
C VAL A 8 -13.98 64.13 -12.49
N SER A 9 -12.88 64.38 -11.79
CA SER A 9 -12.39 63.82 -10.53
C SER A 9 -13.25 64.16 -9.31
N SER A 10 -13.12 63.41 -8.21
CA SER A 10 -12.61 63.97 -6.94
C SER A 10 -12.42 62.93 -5.81
N HIS A 11 -11.14 62.65 -5.56
CA HIS A 11 -10.43 62.67 -4.29
C HIS A 11 -10.95 61.98 -3.00
N ARG A 12 -10.16 60.97 -2.62
CA ARG A 12 -9.72 60.53 -1.28
C ARG A 12 -9.45 61.69 -0.29
N VAL A 13 -9.58 61.44 1.02
CA VAL A 13 -8.45 61.28 1.97
C VAL A 13 -8.92 60.64 3.29
N ASP A 14 -7.98 59.85 3.82
CA ASP A 14 -7.88 59.03 5.02
C ASP A 14 -8.31 59.64 6.36
N GLY A 15 -8.60 58.77 7.34
CA GLY A 15 -8.63 59.16 8.75
C GLY A 15 -9.07 58.05 9.71
N LYS A 16 -8.11 57.47 10.42
CA LYS A 16 -8.24 56.44 11.46
C LYS A 16 -9.15 56.85 12.64
N ARG A 17 -9.74 55.80 13.25
CA ARG A 17 -10.05 55.57 14.68
C ARG A 17 -11.27 56.26 15.33
N SER A 18 -12.21 55.39 15.70
CA SER A 18 -12.75 55.16 17.06
C SER A 18 -13.87 56.06 17.60
N ALA A 19 -14.91 55.35 18.06
CA ALA A 19 -15.79 55.60 19.21
C ALA A 19 -16.99 56.57 19.09
N MET A 20 -18.16 55.95 19.38
CA MET A 20 -19.33 56.44 20.12
C MET A 20 -20.30 57.47 19.51
N SER A 21 -21.52 56.94 19.31
CA SER A 21 -22.85 57.46 19.64
C SER A 21 -23.17 58.94 19.44
N LEU A 22 -24.26 59.19 18.71
CA LEU A 22 -25.24 60.22 19.07
C LEU A 22 -26.62 59.85 18.50
N ILE A 23 -27.55 59.61 19.41
CA ILE A 23 -29.00 59.63 19.21
C ILE A 23 -29.42 61.10 19.22
N GLU A 24 -30.35 61.51 18.35
CA GLU A 24 -31.26 62.59 18.69
C GLU A 24 -32.63 62.40 18.00
N GLU A 25 -33.67 62.46 18.83
CA GLU A 25 -35.09 62.32 18.53
C GLU A 25 -35.67 63.58 17.89
N VAL A 26 -36.69 63.46 17.02
CA VAL A 26 -37.70 64.52 16.85
C VAL A 26 -39.10 63.94 16.60
N GLY A 27 -39.95 64.04 17.63
CA GLY A 27 -41.26 64.71 17.61
C GLY A 27 -42.37 64.28 16.63
N VAL A 28 -43.40 63.63 17.17
CA VAL A 28 -44.70 63.28 16.55
C VAL A 28 -45.75 64.40 16.70
N LYS A 29 -46.64 64.55 15.69
CA LYS A 29 -48.12 64.80 15.71
C LYS A 29 -48.55 65.40 14.34
N LEU A 30 -49.69 65.14 13.69
CA LEU A 30 -50.92 64.35 13.87
C LEU A 30 -51.68 64.43 12.52
N HIS A 31 -52.24 63.33 11.98
CA HIS A 31 -53.61 63.27 11.44
C HIS A 31 -54.02 61.84 11.01
N GLN A 32 -54.84 61.25 11.89
CA GLN A 32 -55.94 60.29 11.74
C GLN A 32 -56.12 59.48 10.43
N GLY A 33 -56.20 58.15 10.59
CA GLY A 33 -56.88 57.30 9.63
C GLY A 33 -56.71 55.79 9.83
N LYS A 34 -57.58 55.19 10.66
CA LYS A 34 -57.94 53.75 10.75
C LYS A 34 -56.96 52.80 11.45
N THR A 35 -57.38 52.46 12.68
CA THR A 35 -57.16 51.21 13.42
C THR A 35 -56.75 50.01 12.56
N ARG A 36 -55.50 49.58 12.71
CA ARG A 36 -55.09 48.18 12.49
C ARG A 36 -54.56 47.68 13.82
N LEU A 37 -55.31 46.74 14.40
CA LEU A 37 -54.97 46.06 15.63
C LEU A 37 -53.55 45.48 15.52
N SER A 38 -52.71 45.83 16.49
CA SER A 38 -51.44 45.15 16.78
C SER A 38 -51.68 43.66 17.03
N PRO A 39 -50.95 42.73 16.38
CA PRO A 39 -50.97 41.34 16.80
C PRO A 39 -50.21 41.24 18.13
N GLN A 40 -50.91 40.72 19.12
CA GLN A 40 -50.43 40.43 20.45
C GLN A 40 -49.25 39.45 20.41
N GLN A 41 -48.30 39.64 21.33
CA GLN A 41 -47.32 38.63 21.72
C GLN A 41 -48.07 37.41 22.29
N SER A 42 -48.39 36.43 21.45
CA SER A 42 -48.90 35.13 21.89
C SER A 42 -47.71 34.21 22.17
N SER A 43 -47.62 33.73 23.42
CA SER A 43 -46.79 32.58 23.76
C SER A 43 -47.33 31.34 23.03
N PRO A 44 -46.48 30.55 22.35
CA PRO A 44 -46.94 29.40 21.58
C PRO A 44 -47.40 28.28 22.50
N ASN A 45 -48.66 27.85 22.36
CA ASN A 45 -49.23 26.74 23.14
C ASN A 45 -49.66 25.54 22.26
N SER A 46 -49.62 25.66 20.92
CA SER A 46 -49.98 24.60 19.98
C SER A 46 -48.95 24.48 18.83
N PRO A 47 -48.57 23.25 18.40
CA PRO A 47 -47.64 23.05 17.29
C PRO A 47 -48.16 23.55 15.92
N GLU A 48 -49.47 23.82 15.80
CA GLU A 48 -50.07 24.45 14.62
C GLU A 48 -49.89 25.97 14.62
N ASP A 49 -49.93 26.62 15.79
CA ASP A 49 -49.61 28.05 15.93
C ASP A 49 -48.13 28.31 15.63
N ASP A 50 -47.25 27.38 16.04
CA ASP A 50 -45.82 27.42 15.71
C ASP A 50 -45.58 27.38 14.19
N LEU A 51 -46.35 26.58 13.45
CA LEU A 51 -46.28 26.51 11.99
C LEU A 51 -46.66 27.84 11.32
N GLU A 52 -47.72 28.47 11.79
CA GLU A 52 -48.18 29.76 11.26
C GLU A 52 -47.19 30.88 11.58
N ILE A 53 -46.60 30.88 12.77
CA ILE A 53 -45.57 31.84 13.15
C ILE A 53 -44.32 31.68 12.28
N LEU A 54 -43.87 30.45 12.02
CA LEU A 54 -42.68 30.18 11.20
C LEU A 54 -42.88 30.54 9.72
N ARG A 55 -44.10 30.35 9.17
CA ARG A 55 -44.43 30.78 7.79
C ARG A 55 -44.42 32.29 7.59
N ASN A 56 -44.64 33.06 8.66
CA ASN A 56 -44.70 34.51 8.62
C ASN A 56 -43.33 35.20 8.83
N GLU A 57 -42.22 34.45 8.75
CA GLU A 57 -40.84 34.95 8.94
C GLU A 57 -40.66 35.81 10.21
N PRO A 58 -40.73 35.20 11.41
CA PRO A 58 -40.75 35.93 12.67
C PRO A 58 -39.38 36.54 13.01
N GLY A 59 -39.37 37.67 13.73
CA GLY A 59 -38.12 38.26 14.24
C GLY A 59 -37.31 37.30 15.12
N TYR A 60 -36.00 37.53 15.24
CA TYR A 60 -35.04 36.60 15.87
C TYR A 60 -35.43 36.13 17.27
N GLU A 61 -35.91 37.02 18.14
CA GLU A 61 -36.34 36.65 19.50
C GLU A 61 -37.58 35.76 19.51
N SER A 62 -38.53 36.02 18.62
CA SER A 62 -39.74 35.20 18.42
C SER A 62 -39.39 33.83 17.84
N LEU A 63 -38.41 33.75 16.92
CA LEU A 63 -37.90 32.49 16.39
C LEU A 63 -37.28 31.61 17.49
N VAL A 64 -36.44 32.19 18.35
CA VAL A 64 -35.84 31.47 19.50
C VAL A 64 -36.91 31.03 20.50
N ALA A 65 -37.96 31.83 20.70
CA ALA A 65 -39.10 31.49 21.56
C ALA A 65 -39.90 30.28 21.04
N VAL A 66 -40.02 30.12 19.71
CA VAL A 66 -40.66 28.97 19.05
C VAL A 66 -39.74 27.73 19.00
N LEU A 67 -38.43 27.91 18.80
CA LEU A 67 -37.47 26.80 18.75
C LEU A 67 -37.27 26.12 20.12
N ARG A 68 -37.41 26.87 21.22
CA ARG A 68 -37.23 26.35 22.58
C ARG A 68 -38.23 25.23 22.98
N PRO A 69 -39.55 25.35 22.77
CA PRO A 69 -40.49 24.26 23.02
C PRO A 69 -40.30 23.09 22.03
N LEU A 70 -40.03 23.37 20.75
CA LEU A 70 -39.80 22.33 19.74
C LEU A 70 -38.53 21.49 20.00
N ALA A 71 -37.51 22.07 20.62
CA ALA A 71 -36.25 21.39 20.94
C ALA A 71 -36.30 20.54 22.23
N ARG A 72 -37.30 20.74 23.12
CA ARG A 72 -37.38 20.02 24.39
C ARG A 72 -37.79 18.57 24.18
N GLU A 73 -36.96 17.65 24.67
CA GLU A 73 -37.33 16.24 24.80
C GLU A 73 -38.19 16.07 26.05
N GLN A 74 -39.51 15.91 25.87
CA GLN A 74 -40.39 15.51 26.96
C GLN A 74 -40.71 14.01 26.85
N PRO A 75 -40.65 13.27 27.98
CA PRO A 75 -40.80 11.82 28.00
C PRO A 75 -42.25 11.34 27.78
N ASP A 76 -43.25 12.23 27.77
CA ASP A 76 -44.65 11.84 27.60
C ASP A 76 -44.99 11.46 26.14
N PRO A 77 -45.57 10.27 25.90
CA PRO A 77 -45.93 9.81 24.56
C PRO A 77 -47.09 10.60 23.94
N THR A 78 -47.89 11.30 24.74
CA THR A 78 -49.08 12.07 24.32
C THR A 78 -48.77 13.47 23.78
N VAL A 79 -47.55 13.98 24.00
CA VAL A 79 -47.14 15.32 23.58
C VAL A 79 -46.42 15.25 22.22
N PHE A 80 -46.71 16.21 21.34
CA PHE A 80 -46.10 16.31 20.01
C PHE A 80 -44.58 16.52 20.11
N SER A 81 -43.82 15.81 19.26
CA SER A 81 -42.37 15.98 19.14
C SER A 81 -41.98 16.05 17.67
N ILE A 82 -41.22 17.11 17.31
CA ILE A 82 -40.72 17.33 15.94
C ILE A 82 -39.77 16.22 15.45
N LYS A 83 -39.19 15.46 16.39
CA LYS A 83 -38.27 14.36 16.09
C LYS A 83 -38.98 13.07 15.68
N ARG A 84 -40.29 12.97 15.91
CA ARG A 84 -41.10 11.83 15.48
C ARG A 84 -41.54 12.00 14.00
N PRO A 85 -41.53 10.91 13.22
CA PRO A 85 -42.02 10.95 11.84
C PRO A 85 -43.55 11.18 11.82
N GLY A 86 -43.97 12.34 11.33
CA GLY A 86 -45.38 12.72 11.21
C GLY A 86 -45.58 13.89 10.23
N PRO A 87 -46.80 14.09 9.71
CA PRO A 87 -47.06 15.09 8.66
C PRO A 87 -46.83 16.53 9.13
N LEU A 88 -47.26 16.88 10.35
CA LEU A 88 -47.04 18.21 10.93
C LEU A 88 -45.55 18.47 11.21
N GLY A 89 -44.83 17.48 11.74
CA GLY A 89 -43.38 17.57 11.96
C GLY A 89 -42.59 17.72 10.66
N ALA A 90 -42.98 17.02 9.60
CA ALA A 90 -42.35 17.15 8.28
C ALA A 90 -42.56 18.54 7.67
N GLN A 91 -43.75 19.15 7.84
CA GLN A 91 -44.02 20.51 7.38
C GLN A 91 -43.19 21.55 8.15
N LEU A 92 -43.09 21.42 9.48
CA LEU A 92 -42.25 22.27 10.32
C LEU A 92 -40.78 22.20 9.89
N VAL A 93 -40.25 20.98 9.74
CA VAL A 93 -38.87 20.73 9.32
C VAL A 93 -38.60 21.29 7.92
N GLN A 94 -39.54 21.14 6.99
CA GLN A 94 -39.40 21.65 5.63
C GLN A 94 -39.25 23.17 5.64
N ILE A 95 -40.12 23.90 6.36
CA ILE A 95 -40.08 25.36 6.49
C ILE A 95 -38.77 25.81 7.15
N LEU A 96 -38.35 25.11 8.21
CA LEU A 96 -37.07 25.38 8.89
C LEU A 96 -35.89 25.29 7.92
N VAL A 97 -35.85 24.28 7.06
CA VAL A 97 -34.75 24.06 6.11
C VAL A 97 -34.86 24.96 4.87
N SER A 98 -36.06 25.26 4.38
CA SER A 98 -36.26 25.97 3.11
C SER A 98 -36.24 27.49 3.22
N GLU A 99 -36.74 28.04 4.32
CA GLU A 99 -36.98 29.49 4.51
C GLU A 99 -36.11 30.04 5.64
N ILE A 100 -36.06 29.36 6.79
CA ILE A 100 -35.41 29.90 7.98
C ILE A 100 -33.89 29.75 7.93
N VAL A 101 -33.38 28.58 7.52
CA VAL A 101 -31.93 28.35 7.42
C VAL A 101 -31.25 29.36 6.49
N PRO A 102 -31.69 29.59 5.23
CA PRO A 102 -31.06 30.58 4.35
C PRO A 102 -31.04 32.01 4.91
N ASN A 103 -32.15 32.43 5.53
CA ASN A 103 -32.35 33.83 5.92
C ASN A 103 -31.68 34.20 7.27
N TYR A 104 -31.57 33.24 8.20
CA TYR A 104 -31.11 33.50 9.57
C TYR A 104 -29.74 32.88 9.89
N TRP A 105 -29.07 32.20 8.95
CA TRP A 105 -27.83 31.45 9.23
C TRP A 105 -26.67 32.30 9.78
N THR A 106 -26.46 33.49 9.23
CA THR A 106 -25.38 34.41 9.65
C THR A 106 -25.62 34.92 11.06
N LEU A 107 -26.84 35.35 11.36
CA LEU A 107 -27.28 35.78 12.69
C LEU A 107 -27.16 34.64 13.73
N MET A 108 -27.50 33.41 13.35
CA MET A 108 -27.36 32.25 14.23
C MET A 108 -25.90 31.85 14.49
N LYS A 109 -24.98 32.11 13.55
CA LYS A 109 -23.54 31.90 13.75
C LYS A 109 -22.95 32.90 14.74
N GLU A 110 -23.39 34.15 14.68
CA GLU A 110 -22.94 35.20 15.61
C GLU A 110 -23.41 34.95 17.05
N ASP A 111 -24.60 34.35 17.23
CA ASP A 111 -25.14 33.95 18.55
C ASP A 111 -24.54 32.65 19.13
N SER A 112 -23.55 32.03 18.45
CA SER A 112 -22.96 30.75 18.86
C SER A 112 -22.23 30.77 20.21
N ASN A 113 -22.01 31.94 20.80
CA ASN A 113 -21.40 32.11 22.13
C ASN A 113 -22.30 31.58 23.29
N GLY A 114 -23.59 31.31 23.06
CA GLY A 114 -24.55 30.84 24.09
C GLY A 114 -24.60 29.32 24.35
N GLY A 115 -23.77 28.50 23.72
CA GLY A 115 -23.75 27.04 23.93
C GLY A 115 -25.05 26.33 23.50
N LYS A 116 -25.53 25.31 24.26
CA LYS A 116 -26.76 24.55 23.96
C LYS A 116 -28.06 25.38 23.99
N ALA A 117 -28.02 26.58 24.56
CA ALA A 117 -29.16 27.49 24.66
C ALA A 117 -29.18 28.57 23.57
N SER A 118 -28.14 28.64 22.72
CA SER A 118 -28.09 29.54 21.56
C SER A 118 -29.16 29.16 20.53
N GLY A 119 -29.61 30.13 19.72
CA GLY A 119 -30.58 29.88 18.65
C GLY A 119 -30.12 28.78 17.68
N LEU A 120 -28.80 28.72 17.41
CA LEU A 120 -28.19 27.67 16.60
C LEU A 120 -28.23 26.30 17.27
N GLY A 121 -27.96 26.21 18.58
CA GLY A 121 -28.03 24.97 19.35
C GLY A 121 -29.45 24.38 19.37
N LEU A 122 -30.47 25.24 19.49
CA LEU A 122 -31.88 24.85 19.46
C LEU A 122 -32.32 24.39 18.07
N LEU A 123 -31.92 25.11 17.01
CA LEU A 123 -32.18 24.69 15.63
C LEU A 123 -31.58 23.31 15.32
N LEU A 124 -30.31 23.10 15.71
CA LEU A 124 -29.65 21.80 15.53
C LEU A 124 -30.35 20.70 16.31
N ALA A 125 -30.84 20.98 17.52
CA ALA A 125 -31.60 20.01 18.31
C ALA A 125 -32.92 19.60 17.61
N CYS A 126 -33.63 20.54 16.99
CA CYS A 126 -34.86 20.27 16.23
C CYS A 126 -34.59 19.47 14.94
N LEU A 127 -33.50 19.78 14.22
CA LEU A 127 -33.16 19.17 12.94
C LEU A 127 -32.40 17.84 13.07
N ARG A 128 -31.93 17.46 14.27
CA ARG A 128 -31.35 16.13 14.58
C ARG A 128 -32.44 15.06 14.63
N SER A 129 -33.08 14.83 13.50
CA SER A 129 -34.10 13.80 13.25
C SER A 129 -33.92 13.18 11.87
N ILE A 130 -34.52 12.01 11.64
CA ILE A 130 -34.47 11.32 10.34
C ILE A 130 -35.10 12.20 9.24
N THR A 131 -36.24 12.83 9.56
CA THR A 131 -36.95 13.74 8.66
C THR A 131 -36.15 15.03 8.39
N GLY A 132 -35.44 15.56 9.38
CA GLY A 132 -34.53 16.71 9.26
C GLY A 132 -33.41 16.48 8.25
N ILE A 133 -32.69 15.36 8.41
CA ILE A 133 -31.60 15.02 7.48
C ILE A 133 -32.14 14.77 6.08
N ASN A 134 -33.28 14.07 5.93
CA ASN A 134 -33.85 13.81 4.61
C ASN A 134 -34.31 15.11 3.93
N ALA A 135 -34.92 16.06 4.66
CA ALA A 135 -35.31 17.37 4.14
C ALA A 135 -34.10 18.18 3.62
N ILE A 136 -32.99 18.17 4.37
CA ILE A 136 -31.73 18.80 3.93
C ILE A 136 -31.21 18.15 2.66
N LEU A 137 -31.20 16.82 2.57
CA LEU A 137 -30.73 16.09 1.38
C LEU A 137 -31.62 16.33 0.15
N VAL A 138 -32.94 16.43 0.34
CA VAL A 138 -33.89 16.77 -0.73
C VAL A 138 -33.66 18.19 -1.22
N ARG A 139 -33.47 19.15 -0.31
CA ARG A 139 -33.18 20.54 -0.68
C ARG A 139 -31.81 20.70 -1.36
N LEU A 140 -30.78 20.02 -0.87
CA LEU A 140 -29.46 19.97 -1.52
C LEU A 140 -29.57 19.44 -2.95
N ARG A 141 -30.28 18.32 -3.15
CA ARG A 141 -30.50 17.76 -4.49
C ARG A 141 -31.23 18.72 -5.42
N ALA A 142 -32.27 19.41 -4.93
CA ALA A 142 -33.02 20.39 -5.73
C ALA A 142 -32.11 21.53 -6.19
N LEU A 143 -31.33 22.13 -5.29
CA LEU A 143 -30.41 23.21 -5.63
C LEU A 143 -29.29 22.76 -6.58
N ILE A 144 -28.77 21.54 -6.44
CA ILE A 144 -27.81 20.94 -7.38
C ILE A 144 -28.43 20.79 -8.77
N GLN A 145 -29.68 20.31 -8.85
CA GLN A 145 -30.38 20.14 -10.12
C GLN A 145 -30.65 21.48 -10.80
N ASP A 146 -31.00 22.51 -10.02
CA ASP A 146 -31.19 23.88 -10.53
C ASP A 146 -29.89 24.39 -11.19
N ILE A 147 -28.74 24.23 -10.53
CA ILE A 147 -27.43 24.63 -11.09
C ILE A 147 -27.11 23.88 -12.39
N LYS A 148 -27.37 22.58 -12.45
CA LYS A 148 -27.13 21.77 -13.66
C LYS A 148 -28.05 22.14 -14.82
N SER A 149 -29.28 22.53 -14.52
CA SER A 149 -30.24 22.95 -15.55
C SER A 149 -29.91 24.32 -16.17
N GLU A 150 -29.10 25.13 -15.50
CA GLU A 150 -28.70 26.48 -15.94
C GLU A 150 -27.36 26.52 -16.70
N GLU A 151 -26.85 25.40 -17.25
CA GLU A 151 -25.64 25.36 -18.09
C GLU A 151 -25.71 26.35 -19.27
N GLY A 152 -25.19 27.57 -19.06
CA GLY A 152 -25.14 28.64 -20.07
C GLY A 152 -25.44 30.06 -19.57
N LYS A 153 -25.93 30.28 -18.34
CA LYS A 153 -26.12 31.63 -17.75
C LYS A 153 -25.27 31.84 -16.51
N ALA A 154 -24.94 33.09 -16.20
CA ALA A 154 -24.07 33.49 -15.08
C ALA A 154 -24.47 32.76 -13.79
N LYS A 155 -23.52 31.99 -13.22
CA LYS A 155 -23.70 31.22 -11.98
C LYS A 155 -24.32 32.14 -10.90
N ARG A 156 -25.57 31.88 -10.51
CA ARG A 156 -26.22 32.65 -9.43
C ARG A 156 -25.43 32.45 -8.13
N ALA A 157 -24.77 33.50 -7.65
CA ALA A 157 -23.98 33.46 -6.42
C ALA A 157 -24.84 33.02 -5.21
N ASP A 158 -26.11 33.42 -5.18
CA ASP A 158 -27.06 33.12 -4.10
C ASP A 158 -27.31 31.61 -3.92
N VAL A 159 -27.35 30.84 -5.01
CA VAL A 159 -27.57 29.38 -4.96
C VAL A 159 -26.32 28.67 -4.43
N SER A 160 -25.13 29.14 -4.82
CA SER A 160 -23.85 28.64 -4.31
C SER A 160 -23.68 28.93 -2.81
N ILE A 161 -24.07 30.13 -2.36
CA ILE A 161 -24.08 30.50 -0.93
C ILE A 161 -25.03 29.59 -0.14
N ASN A 162 -26.25 29.38 -0.64
CA ASN A 162 -27.23 28.50 0.00
C ASN A 162 -26.77 27.03 0.07
N LEU A 163 -26.07 26.53 -0.95
CA LEU A 163 -25.43 25.21 -0.90
C LEU A 163 -24.35 25.14 0.19
N GLY A 164 -23.48 26.15 0.29
CA GLY A 164 -22.47 26.23 1.34
C GLY A 164 -23.07 26.29 2.75
N ILE A 165 -24.17 27.03 2.93
CA ILE A 165 -24.92 27.09 4.19
C ILE A 165 -25.49 25.71 4.58
N LEU A 166 -26.15 25.03 3.63
CA LEU A 166 -26.75 23.72 3.87
C LEU A 166 -25.69 22.63 4.13
N LEU A 167 -24.51 22.74 3.50
CA LEU A 167 -23.37 21.86 3.77
C LEU A 167 -22.82 22.06 5.18
N ASP A 168 -22.63 23.30 5.64
CA ASP A 168 -22.20 23.57 7.02
C ASP A 168 -23.26 23.13 8.04
N LEU A 169 -24.54 23.33 7.74
CA LEU A 169 -25.64 22.80 8.55
C LEU A 169 -25.56 21.27 8.65
N LEU A 170 -25.40 20.58 7.53
CA LEU A 170 -25.26 19.12 7.49
C LEU A 170 -24.05 18.65 8.33
N CYS A 171 -22.91 19.35 8.23
CA CYS A 171 -21.72 19.06 9.04
C CYS A 171 -22.00 19.17 10.54
N ARG A 172 -22.64 20.26 10.99
CA ARG A 172 -22.95 20.50 12.41
C ARG A 172 -24.03 19.56 12.97
N ILE A 173 -24.98 19.13 12.14
CA ILE A 173 -25.99 18.13 12.53
C ILE A 173 -25.33 16.76 12.74
N LEU A 174 -24.48 16.34 11.79
CA LEU A 174 -23.81 15.05 11.84
C LEU A 174 -22.66 15.02 12.87
N ASP A 175 -22.15 16.17 13.30
CA ASP A 175 -21.07 16.22 14.27
C ASP A 175 -21.43 15.57 15.62
N GLY A 176 -20.49 14.78 16.15
CA GLY A 176 -20.60 14.03 17.39
C GLY A 176 -20.65 12.50 17.22
N ASP A 177 -20.08 11.80 18.21
CA ASP A 177 -19.99 10.34 18.22
C ASP A 177 -21.27 9.65 18.74
N VAL A 178 -22.26 10.38 19.24
CA VAL A 178 -23.54 9.86 19.78
C VAL A 178 -24.72 10.25 18.87
N CYS A 179 -24.43 10.84 17.71
CA CYS A 179 -25.43 11.43 16.83
C CYS A 179 -26.41 10.35 16.31
N VAL A 180 -25.89 9.25 15.77
CA VAL A 180 -26.70 8.19 15.17
C VAL A 180 -27.61 7.52 16.20
N SER A 181 -27.08 7.14 17.37
CA SER A 181 -27.87 6.55 18.46
C SER A 181 -28.89 7.54 19.02
N GLY A 182 -28.54 8.82 19.12
CA GLY A 182 -29.44 9.88 19.59
C GLY A 182 -30.64 10.07 18.65
N ILE A 183 -30.41 10.08 17.33
CA ILE A 183 -31.47 10.18 16.32
C ILE A 183 -32.42 8.98 16.40
N TRP A 184 -31.88 7.77 16.55
CA TRP A 184 -32.71 6.56 16.69
C TRP A 184 -33.56 6.58 17.96
N ASN A 185 -32.96 6.90 19.11
CA ASN A 185 -33.67 6.95 20.39
C ASN A 185 -34.77 8.04 20.37
N ALA A 186 -34.49 9.19 19.76
CA ALA A 186 -35.47 10.26 19.61
C ALA A 186 -36.64 9.88 18.69
N ALA A 187 -36.37 9.15 17.60
CA ALA A 187 -37.40 8.69 16.67
C ALA A 187 -38.27 7.57 17.26
N THR A 188 -37.73 6.77 18.19
CA THR A 188 -38.41 5.58 18.76
C THR A 188 -39.01 5.81 20.14
N ALA A 189 -38.78 6.97 20.77
CA ALA A 189 -39.34 7.33 22.06
C ALA A 189 -40.89 7.30 22.05
N GLY A 190 -41.47 6.25 22.63
CA GLY A 190 -42.92 6.04 22.76
C GLY A 190 -43.58 5.17 21.67
N LEU A 191 -42.80 4.48 20.83
CA LEU A 191 -43.30 3.57 19.79
C LEU A 191 -42.97 2.11 20.12
N ASP A 192 -43.99 1.31 20.48
CA ASP A 192 -43.81 -0.10 20.89
C ASP A 192 -44.12 -1.12 19.76
N SER A 193 -44.65 -0.68 18.62
CA SER A 193 -45.09 -1.59 17.55
C SER A 193 -43.96 -1.92 16.56
N GLN A 194 -43.61 -3.20 16.43
CA GLN A 194 -42.62 -3.67 15.45
C GLN A 194 -42.97 -3.34 13.99
N ALA A 195 -44.25 -3.10 13.68
CA ALA A 195 -44.70 -2.74 12.33
C ALA A 195 -44.23 -1.33 11.91
N THR A 196 -44.08 -0.40 12.85
CA THR A 196 -43.60 0.97 12.58
C THR A 196 -42.09 1.09 12.66
N LEU A 197 -41.43 0.27 13.48
CA LEU A 197 -39.97 0.30 13.65
C LEU A 197 -39.19 -0.23 12.44
N ARG A 198 -39.71 -1.24 11.73
CA ARG A 198 -39.05 -1.81 10.53
C ARG A 198 -38.88 -0.81 9.36
N PRO A 199 -39.91 -0.09 8.90
CA PRO A 199 -39.72 0.89 7.84
C PRO A 199 -38.78 2.02 8.25
N LEU A 200 -38.86 2.47 9.51
CA LEU A 200 -37.95 3.49 10.06
C LEU A 200 -36.49 3.02 10.09
N SER A 201 -36.25 1.75 10.45
CA SER A 201 -34.91 1.19 10.45
C SER A 201 -34.32 1.12 9.04
N GLN A 202 -35.11 0.74 8.04
CA GLN A 202 -34.68 0.70 6.63
C GLN A 202 -34.43 2.11 6.07
N GLU A 203 -35.25 3.10 6.42
CA GLU A 203 -35.03 4.49 6.05
C GLU A 203 -33.71 5.02 6.63
N MET A 204 -33.45 4.75 7.91
CA MET A 204 -32.20 5.14 8.57
C MET A 204 -30.98 4.48 7.93
N ILE A 205 -31.04 3.16 7.67
CA ILE A 205 -29.98 2.44 6.98
C ILE A 205 -29.76 3.00 5.57
N SER A 206 -30.83 3.36 4.85
CA SER A 206 -30.76 3.96 3.53
C SER A 206 -30.07 5.33 3.59
N ILE A 207 -30.44 6.21 4.51
CA ILE A 207 -29.86 7.56 4.60
C ILE A 207 -28.36 7.50 4.91
N PHE A 208 -27.97 6.77 5.96
CA PHE A 208 -26.58 6.75 6.42
C PHE A 208 -25.68 5.79 5.63
N GLY A 209 -26.22 4.65 5.19
CA GLY A 209 -25.45 3.54 4.60
C GLY A 209 -25.48 3.45 3.08
N SER A 210 -26.35 4.19 2.37
CA SER A 210 -26.42 4.14 0.88
C SER A 210 -25.36 4.98 0.17
N GLY A 211 -24.59 5.80 0.91
CA GLY A 211 -23.65 6.76 0.32
C GLY A 211 -24.31 8.03 -0.25
N ARG A 212 -25.63 8.18 -0.13
CA ARG A 212 -26.38 9.37 -0.61
C ARG A 212 -25.90 10.68 0.02
N ILE A 213 -25.54 10.66 1.30
CA ILE A 213 -24.98 11.82 2.00
C ILE A 213 -23.64 12.22 1.37
N ILE A 214 -22.73 11.26 1.19
CA ILE A 214 -21.40 11.50 0.62
C ILE A 214 -21.52 12.05 -0.80
N SER A 215 -22.34 11.41 -1.65
CA SER A 215 -22.48 11.81 -3.06
C SER A 215 -23.02 13.23 -3.21
N LEU A 216 -24.08 13.58 -2.47
CA LEU A 216 -24.69 14.91 -2.53
C LEU A 216 -23.80 15.97 -1.88
N ALA A 217 -23.09 15.63 -0.79
CA ALA A 217 -22.17 16.55 -0.15
C ALA A 217 -20.94 16.84 -1.03
N ALA A 218 -20.38 15.83 -1.68
CA ALA A 218 -19.25 15.99 -2.60
C ALA A 218 -19.62 16.83 -3.83
N GLU A 219 -20.79 16.59 -4.41
CA GLU A 219 -21.31 17.34 -5.53
C GLU A 219 -21.60 18.81 -5.16
N ALA A 220 -22.25 19.05 -4.02
CA ALA A 220 -22.45 20.41 -3.53
C ALA A 220 -21.12 21.11 -3.22
N ALA A 221 -20.14 20.40 -2.64
CA ALA A 221 -18.83 20.98 -2.33
C ALA A 221 -18.10 21.42 -3.61
N GLU A 222 -18.23 20.69 -4.72
CA GLU A 222 -17.64 21.07 -6.01
C GLU A 222 -18.16 22.41 -6.53
N PHE A 223 -19.47 22.67 -6.40
CA PHE A 223 -20.09 23.95 -6.78
C PHE A 223 -19.82 25.09 -5.79
N THR A 224 -19.26 24.81 -4.61
CA THR A 224 -18.95 25.80 -3.57
C THR A 224 -17.48 26.21 -3.57
N LYS A 225 -16.58 25.45 -4.24
CA LYS A 225 -15.15 25.75 -4.40
C LYS A 225 -14.77 27.13 -4.99
N PRO A 226 -15.54 27.77 -5.90
CA PRO A 226 -15.11 29.04 -6.50
C PRO A 226 -15.34 30.28 -5.63
N ASN A 227 -16.02 30.17 -4.48
CA ASN A 227 -16.27 31.28 -3.57
C ASN A 227 -15.49 31.06 -2.27
N GLU A 228 -14.28 31.61 -2.20
CA GLU A 228 -13.48 31.75 -0.97
C GLU A 228 -14.23 32.62 0.05
N ILE A 229 -15.18 32.01 0.74
CA ILE A 229 -15.54 32.41 2.10
C ILE A 229 -14.79 31.42 2.97
N ASP A 230 -14.06 31.89 3.99
CA ASP A 230 -13.30 31.14 5.00
C ASP A 230 -14.12 30.05 5.74
N ILE A 231 -14.61 29.07 5.00
CA ILE A 231 -15.26 27.88 5.50
C ILE A 231 -14.12 26.87 5.59
N GLY A 232 -13.43 26.88 6.73
CA GLY A 232 -12.27 26.04 6.99
C GLY A 232 -12.49 24.57 6.59
N ILE A 233 -11.40 23.88 6.27
CA ILE A 233 -11.34 22.49 5.77
C ILE A 233 -12.17 21.49 6.62
N ASP A 234 -12.45 21.82 7.88
CA ASP A 234 -13.28 21.03 8.78
C ASP A 234 -14.78 21.03 8.45
N HIS A 235 -15.29 22.01 7.68
CA HIS A 235 -16.72 22.15 7.36
C HIS A 235 -17.16 21.45 6.06
N GLN A 236 -16.33 20.55 5.52
CA GLN A 236 -16.65 19.73 4.34
C GLN A 236 -16.41 18.22 4.56
N TRP A 237 -16.22 17.79 5.81
CA TRP A 237 -15.88 16.39 6.12
C TRP A 237 -16.88 15.32 5.62
N PRO A 238 -18.21 15.56 5.50
CA PRO A 238 -19.13 14.55 4.97
C PRO A 238 -18.93 14.26 3.47
N ALA A 239 -18.26 15.16 2.74
CA ALA A 239 -17.90 14.95 1.34
C ALA A 239 -16.72 13.97 1.18
N ASP A 240 -15.86 13.84 2.20
CA ASP A 240 -14.76 12.89 2.20
C ASP A 240 -15.23 11.50 2.68
N GLY A 241 -15.27 10.55 1.75
CA GLY A 241 -15.70 9.18 2.00
C GLY A 241 -14.92 8.47 3.11
N LEU A 242 -13.63 8.78 3.29
CA LEU A 242 -12.81 8.17 4.34
C LEU A 242 -13.17 8.72 5.72
N ARG A 243 -13.30 10.05 5.85
CA ARG A 243 -13.68 10.71 7.11
C ARG A 243 -15.10 10.33 7.51
N TYR A 244 -16.03 10.31 6.57
CA TYR A 244 -17.40 9.90 6.82
C TYR A 244 -17.50 8.44 7.28
N THR A 245 -16.77 7.53 6.63
CA THR A 245 -16.74 6.12 7.02
C THR A 245 -16.18 5.95 8.44
N LYS A 246 -15.11 6.67 8.80
CA LYS A 246 -14.56 6.67 10.17
C LYS A 246 -15.56 7.24 11.19
N TRP A 247 -16.23 8.34 10.89
CA TRP A 247 -17.26 8.92 11.75
C TRP A 247 -18.42 7.93 12.00
N LEU A 248 -18.90 7.27 10.95
CA LEU A 248 -19.97 6.29 11.07
C LEU A 248 -19.52 5.07 11.89
N GLY A 249 -18.28 4.61 11.68
CA GLY A 249 -17.64 3.59 12.50
C GLY A 249 -17.62 3.96 13.99
N ARG A 250 -17.18 5.17 14.34
CA ARG A 250 -17.17 5.66 15.73
C ARG A 250 -18.57 5.68 16.35
N ASN A 251 -19.58 6.12 15.60
CA ASN A 251 -20.97 6.12 16.06
C ASN A 251 -21.51 4.71 16.31
N ILE A 252 -21.16 3.72 15.47
CA ILE A 252 -21.53 2.32 15.69
C ILE A 252 -20.86 1.79 16.97
N VAL A 253 -19.59 2.12 17.17
CA VAL A 253 -18.82 1.71 18.35
C VAL A 253 -19.42 2.28 19.64
N THR A 254 -19.68 3.59 19.69
CA THR A 254 -20.27 4.24 20.88
C THR A 254 -21.69 3.74 21.16
N TRP A 255 -22.47 3.48 20.10
CA TRP A 255 -23.80 2.88 20.25
C TRP A 255 -23.69 1.49 20.86
N GLN A 256 -22.77 0.65 20.38
CA GLN A 256 -22.54 -0.68 20.94
C GLN A 256 -21.98 -0.64 22.37
N LEU A 257 -21.17 0.37 22.70
CA LEU A 257 -20.66 0.57 24.07
C LEU A 257 -21.74 0.97 25.06
N SER A 258 -22.84 1.57 24.57
CA SER A 258 -23.98 2.01 25.38
C SER A 258 -24.97 0.87 25.74
N ASN A 259 -24.64 -0.38 25.41
CA ASN A 259 -25.46 -1.59 25.63
C ASN A 259 -26.87 -1.51 25.00
N PRO A 260 -26.96 -1.53 23.65
CA PRO A 260 -28.23 -1.42 22.94
C PRO A 260 -29.12 -2.65 23.11
N SER A 261 -30.43 -2.49 22.92
CA SER A 261 -31.40 -3.60 22.86
C SER A 261 -31.04 -4.61 21.76
N PRO A 262 -31.55 -5.86 21.77
CA PRO A 262 -31.21 -6.84 20.73
C PRO A 262 -31.63 -6.37 19.32
N GLU A 263 -32.73 -5.64 19.20
CA GLU A 263 -33.18 -5.04 17.93
C GLU A 263 -32.25 -3.91 17.47
N GLN A 264 -31.79 -3.06 18.40
CA GLN A 264 -30.82 -2.01 18.12
C GLN A 264 -29.44 -2.58 17.73
N THR A 265 -29.04 -3.71 18.33
CA THR A 265 -27.81 -4.43 17.95
C THR A 265 -27.90 -4.96 16.52
N LYS A 266 -29.08 -5.46 16.12
CA LYS A 266 -29.34 -5.87 14.74
C LYS A 266 -29.24 -4.68 13.77
N LEU A 267 -29.84 -3.54 14.11
CA LEU A 267 -29.71 -2.30 13.33
C LEU A 267 -28.25 -1.87 13.18
N CYS A 268 -27.46 -1.89 14.26
CA CYS A 268 -26.03 -1.58 14.22
C CYS A 268 -25.27 -2.50 13.26
N SER A 269 -25.59 -3.80 13.24
CA SER A 269 -24.95 -4.75 12.33
C SER A 269 -25.33 -4.53 10.86
N GLU A 270 -26.60 -4.20 10.56
CA GLU A 270 -27.04 -3.90 9.19
C GLU A 270 -26.41 -2.59 8.69
N LEU A 271 -26.31 -1.59 9.57
CA LEU A 271 -25.66 -0.33 9.27
C LEU A 271 -24.14 -0.52 9.08
N PHE A 272 -23.49 -1.35 9.89
CA PHE A 272 -22.10 -1.76 9.69
C PHE A 272 -21.91 -2.48 8.33
N ALA A 273 -22.81 -3.41 7.97
CA ALA A 273 -22.79 -4.10 6.68
C ALA A 273 -22.87 -3.14 5.48
N LYS A 274 -23.74 -2.12 5.56
CA LYS A 274 -23.83 -1.08 4.52
C LYS A 274 -22.59 -0.19 4.50
N THR A 275 -22.05 0.16 5.66
CA THR A 275 -20.83 0.97 5.78
C THR A 275 -19.64 0.27 5.13
N LEU A 276 -19.51 -1.06 5.25
CA LEU A 276 -18.49 -1.86 4.56
C LEU A 276 -18.56 -1.77 3.03
N ARG A 277 -19.69 -1.35 2.47
CA ARG A 277 -19.92 -1.19 1.02
C ARG A 277 -19.61 0.22 0.50
N LEU A 278 -19.32 1.18 1.39
CA LEU A 278 -18.91 2.55 1.03
C LEU A 278 -17.48 2.64 0.47
N GLY A 279 -16.74 1.53 0.40
CA GLY A 279 -15.45 1.43 -0.29
C GLY A 279 -14.21 1.52 0.59
N HIS A 280 -14.33 1.85 1.88
CA HIS A 280 -13.21 1.94 2.83
C HIS A 280 -13.33 0.90 3.97
N SER A 281 -13.52 -0.38 3.63
CA SER A 281 -13.75 -1.45 4.62
C SER A 281 -12.61 -1.61 5.61
N ASP A 282 -11.37 -1.55 5.15
CA ASP A 282 -10.23 -1.94 5.97
C ASP A 282 -9.97 -0.89 7.05
N ALA A 283 -10.11 0.39 6.70
CA ALA A 283 -10.05 1.50 7.64
C ALA A 283 -11.19 1.46 8.67
N LEU A 284 -12.40 1.09 8.24
CA LEU A 284 -13.55 0.91 9.14
C LEU A 284 -13.31 -0.23 10.13
N ILE A 285 -12.95 -1.41 9.62
CA ILE A 285 -12.73 -2.62 10.43
C ILE A 285 -11.59 -2.36 11.42
N LYS A 286 -10.52 -1.69 10.99
CA LYS A 286 -9.41 -1.29 11.86
C LYS A 286 -9.86 -0.37 13.00
N ASP A 287 -10.63 0.68 12.74
CA ASP A 287 -11.11 1.61 13.79
C ASP A 287 -12.09 0.91 14.74
N VAL A 288 -12.99 0.07 14.21
CA VAL A 288 -13.95 -0.70 15.01
C VAL A 288 -13.25 -1.75 15.87
N LEU A 289 -12.30 -2.51 15.31
CA LEU A 289 -11.50 -3.50 16.02
C LEU A 289 -10.67 -2.85 17.14
N ALA A 290 -10.01 -1.73 16.83
CA ALA A 290 -9.21 -1.00 17.80
C ALA A 290 -10.03 -0.54 19.02
N ARG A 291 -11.24 -0.02 18.79
CA ARG A 291 -12.07 0.56 19.85
C ARG A 291 -12.94 -0.46 20.60
N LEU A 292 -13.42 -1.51 19.95
CA LEU A 292 -14.27 -2.53 20.59
C LEU A 292 -13.51 -3.70 21.20
N LEU A 293 -12.28 -3.97 20.75
CA LEU A 293 -11.53 -5.16 21.16
C LEU A 293 -10.13 -4.85 21.70
N LEU A 294 -9.41 -3.89 21.11
CA LEU A 294 -8.03 -3.56 21.50
C LEU A 294 -7.91 -2.38 22.48
N THR A 295 -9.03 -1.98 23.11
CA THR A 295 -9.07 -0.91 24.13
C THR A 295 -9.30 -1.50 25.52
N LYS A 296 -8.49 -1.09 26.50
CA LYS A 296 -8.58 -1.59 27.89
C LYS A 296 -9.98 -1.33 28.49
N GLY A 297 -10.62 -2.38 29.02
CA GLY A 297 -11.88 -2.31 29.77
C GLY A 297 -13.17 -2.51 28.96
N VAL A 298 -13.08 -2.94 27.69
CA VAL A 298 -14.26 -3.27 26.86
C VAL A 298 -14.48 -4.78 26.79
N ASP A 299 -15.73 -5.24 26.92
CA ASP A 299 -16.07 -6.65 26.78
C ASP A 299 -15.88 -7.14 25.34
N PRO A 300 -15.01 -8.13 25.07
CA PRO A 300 -14.74 -8.63 23.72
C PRO A 300 -15.98 -9.23 23.03
N GLN A 301 -16.97 -9.67 23.81
CA GLN A 301 -18.24 -10.22 23.30
C GLN A 301 -19.06 -9.19 22.51
N ARG A 302 -18.84 -7.89 22.73
CA ARG A 302 -19.58 -6.82 22.02
C ARG A 302 -19.28 -6.80 20.52
N PHE A 303 -18.01 -7.04 20.15
CA PHE A 303 -17.63 -7.21 18.76
C PHE A 303 -18.28 -8.47 18.16
N GLY A 304 -18.34 -9.56 18.95
CA GLY A 304 -19.06 -10.77 18.58
C GLY A 304 -20.55 -10.54 18.32
N GLY A 305 -21.21 -9.67 19.09
CA GLY A 305 -22.61 -9.27 18.89
C GLY A 305 -22.85 -8.56 17.55
N LEU A 306 -21.95 -7.66 17.15
CA LEU A 306 -22.02 -6.98 15.85
C LEU A 306 -21.92 -7.98 14.68
N LEU A 307 -21.06 -8.98 14.81
CA LEU A 307 -20.84 -10.00 13.79
C LEU A 307 -21.94 -11.06 13.69
N ASN A 308 -22.78 -11.23 14.72
CA ASN A 308 -23.79 -12.31 14.77
C ASN A 308 -24.93 -12.10 13.78
N ASN A 309 -25.30 -10.84 13.55
CA ASN A 309 -26.42 -10.47 12.70
C ASN A 309 -25.99 -10.10 11.26
N LEU A 310 -24.70 -10.26 10.94
CA LEU A 310 -24.18 -10.01 9.59
C LEU A 310 -24.45 -11.18 8.63
N PRO A 311 -24.65 -10.90 7.33
CA PRO A 311 -24.63 -11.94 6.29
C PRO A 311 -23.28 -12.68 6.27
N GLN A 312 -23.30 -13.98 5.95
CA GLN A 312 -22.10 -14.84 5.96
C GLN A 312 -20.95 -14.29 5.09
N MET A 313 -21.27 -13.73 3.92
CA MET A 313 -20.26 -13.14 3.02
C MET A 313 -19.55 -11.94 3.66
N GLU A 314 -20.29 -11.05 4.35
CA GLU A 314 -19.70 -9.90 5.04
C GLU A 314 -18.95 -10.35 6.29
N GLN A 315 -19.45 -11.36 7.00
CA GLN A 315 -18.75 -11.96 8.14
C GLN A 315 -17.39 -12.53 7.71
N ARG A 316 -17.33 -13.30 6.61
CA ARG A 316 -16.08 -13.80 6.02
C ARG A 316 -15.12 -12.66 5.68
N ARG A 317 -15.62 -11.60 5.04
CA ARG A 317 -14.82 -10.41 4.67
C ARG A 317 -14.23 -9.72 5.91
N VAL A 318 -15.02 -9.52 6.97
CA VAL A 318 -14.53 -8.91 8.20
C VAL A 318 -13.49 -9.80 8.87
N MET A 319 -13.73 -11.11 8.96
CA MET A 319 -12.76 -12.07 9.54
C MET A 319 -11.42 -12.02 8.82
N PHE A 320 -11.40 -12.06 7.49
CA PHE A 320 -10.15 -12.06 6.72
C PHE A 320 -9.43 -10.72 6.82
N SER A 321 -10.18 -9.61 6.88
CA SER A 321 -9.60 -8.28 7.09
C SER A 321 -8.99 -8.15 8.49
N VAL A 322 -9.62 -8.74 9.51
CA VAL A 322 -9.07 -8.79 10.89
C VAL A 322 -7.77 -9.58 10.92
N LEU A 323 -7.71 -10.74 10.24
CA LEU A 323 -6.46 -11.52 10.14
C LEU A 323 -5.32 -10.70 9.52
N LYS A 324 -5.62 -10.01 8.41
CA LYS A 324 -4.66 -9.12 7.74
C LYS A 324 -4.19 -8.00 8.67
N ILE A 325 -5.10 -7.30 9.34
CA ILE A 325 -4.77 -6.20 10.27
C ILE A 325 -3.93 -6.70 11.44
N LEU A 326 -4.25 -7.88 12.00
CA LEU A 326 -3.46 -8.47 13.08
C LEU A 326 -2.06 -8.86 12.62
N SER A 327 -1.92 -9.39 11.38
CA SER A 327 -0.61 -9.67 10.80
C SER A 327 0.19 -8.38 10.62
N ASP A 328 -0.36 -7.41 9.87
CA ASP A 328 0.32 -6.18 9.47
C ASP A 328 0.75 -5.31 10.67
N GLU A 329 -0.08 -5.19 11.72
CA GLU A 329 0.23 -4.29 12.85
C GLU A 329 1.05 -4.93 13.97
N TYR A 330 0.90 -6.23 14.21
CA TYR A 330 1.42 -6.86 15.44
C TYR A 330 2.36 -8.03 15.18
N LEU A 331 2.30 -8.69 14.02
CA LEU A 331 3.03 -9.94 13.77
C LEU A 331 4.08 -9.84 12.66
N ASP A 332 3.93 -8.92 11.71
CA ASP A 332 4.83 -8.75 10.55
C ASP A 332 6.23 -8.21 10.89
N SER A 333 6.37 -7.54 12.04
CA SER A 333 7.67 -7.01 12.52
C SER A 333 8.62 -8.09 13.05
N LEU A 334 8.14 -9.33 13.19
CA LEU A 334 8.89 -10.47 13.70
C LEU A 334 9.42 -11.27 12.51
N GLY A 335 10.75 -11.28 12.32
CA GLY A 335 11.43 -12.07 11.29
C GLY A 335 11.28 -13.60 11.48
N LEU A 336 12.35 -14.37 11.29
CA LEU A 336 12.34 -15.81 11.49
C LEU A 336 11.98 -16.14 12.96
N CYS A 337 10.74 -16.60 13.17
CA CYS A 337 10.04 -16.61 14.46
C CYS A 337 10.42 -17.78 15.38
N GLU A 338 11.36 -17.57 16.31
CA GLU A 338 11.58 -18.44 17.48
C GLU A 338 11.90 -17.68 18.79
N SER A 339 11.64 -16.37 18.89
CA SER A 339 11.85 -15.61 20.14
C SER A 339 10.69 -15.82 21.13
N GLU A 340 10.96 -15.86 22.44
CA GLU A 340 9.94 -15.96 23.50
C GLU A 340 8.89 -14.83 23.40
N GLU A 341 9.32 -13.62 23.04
CA GLU A 341 8.44 -12.46 22.83
C GLU A 341 7.43 -12.73 21.70
N SER A 342 7.86 -13.41 20.63
CA SER A 342 6.99 -13.76 19.50
C SER A 342 5.90 -14.75 19.92
N GLN A 343 6.19 -15.69 20.83
CA GLN A 343 5.20 -16.64 21.35
C GLN A 343 4.14 -15.93 22.18
N THR A 344 4.54 -14.96 23.01
CA THR A 344 3.58 -14.16 23.80
C THR A 344 2.65 -13.34 22.92
N LEU A 345 3.17 -12.70 21.86
CA LEU A 345 2.36 -11.95 20.90
C LEU A 345 1.41 -12.84 20.09
N VAL A 346 1.88 -14.01 19.64
CA VAL A 346 1.04 -15.02 18.96
C VAL A 346 -0.07 -15.51 19.89
N SER A 347 0.22 -15.73 21.16
CA SER A 347 -0.78 -16.15 22.16
C SER A 347 -1.84 -15.07 22.39
N ALA A 348 -1.44 -13.79 22.41
CA ALA A 348 -2.35 -12.66 22.55
C ALA A 348 -3.23 -12.48 21.29
N ALA A 349 -2.65 -12.66 20.10
CA ALA A 349 -3.39 -12.66 18.84
C ALA A 349 -4.39 -13.82 18.76
N ALA A 350 -4.02 -15.01 19.24
CA ALA A 350 -4.91 -16.15 19.38
C ALA A 350 -6.04 -15.85 20.39
N GLY A 351 -5.76 -15.15 21.48
CA GLY A 351 -6.76 -14.63 22.44
C GLY A 351 -7.77 -13.69 21.79
N ALA A 352 -7.29 -12.73 20.99
CA ALA A 352 -8.13 -11.83 20.20
C ALA A 352 -9.02 -12.60 19.24
N LEU A 353 -8.46 -13.52 18.46
CA LEU A 353 -9.23 -14.33 17.52
C LEU A 353 -10.25 -15.23 18.23
N GLN A 354 -9.89 -15.85 19.35
CA GLN A 354 -10.81 -16.65 20.14
C GLN A 354 -12.01 -15.81 20.64
N SER A 355 -11.75 -14.59 21.08
CA SER A 355 -12.80 -13.68 21.56
C SER A 355 -13.77 -13.26 20.45
N ILE A 356 -13.28 -13.14 19.21
CA ILE A 356 -14.09 -12.83 18.02
C ILE A 356 -14.88 -14.05 17.56
N VAL A 357 -14.27 -15.23 17.53
CA VAL A 357 -14.88 -16.46 17.03
C VAL A 357 -15.91 -16.99 18.02
N GLY A 358 -15.61 -16.92 19.32
CA GLY A 358 -16.45 -17.45 20.38
C GLY A 358 -16.76 -18.94 20.17
N MET A 359 -18.01 -19.33 20.41
CA MET A 359 -18.53 -20.69 20.20
C MET A 359 -19.27 -20.86 18.86
N HIS A 360 -19.14 -19.92 17.93
CA HIS A 360 -19.91 -19.94 16.68
C HIS A 360 -19.23 -20.77 15.60
N GLU A 361 -19.88 -21.87 15.19
CA GLU A 361 -19.34 -22.79 14.18
C GLU A 361 -19.09 -22.12 12.82
N ASN A 362 -19.95 -21.19 12.37
CA ASN A 362 -19.78 -20.50 11.09
C ASN A 362 -18.45 -19.72 11.01
N ARG A 363 -18.07 -19.04 12.10
CA ARG A 363 -16.81 -18.28 12.16
C ARG A 363 -15.60 -19.21 12.16
N ARG A 364 -15.70 -20.34 12.87
CA ARG A 364 -14.67 -21.39 12.83
C ARG A 364 -14.53 -21.99 11.43
N ASN A 365 -15.64 -22.23 10.74
CA ASN A 365 -15.64 -22.71 9.36
C ASN A 365 -14.99 -21.70 8.40
N HIS A 366 -15.17 -20.40 8.59
CA HIS A 366 -14.45 -19.39 7.80
C HIS A 366 -12.94 -19.40 8.05
N LEU A 367 -12.48 -19.58 9.30
CA LEU A 367 -11.05 -19.74 9.59
C LEU A 367 -10.48 -21.05 9.01
N LEU A 368 -11.26 -22.14 9.06
CA LEU A 368 -10.90 -23.40 8.41
C LEU A 368 -10.79 -23.22 6.89
N GLU A 369 -11.77 -22.58 6.27
CA GLU A 369 -11.76 -22.26 4.83
C GLU A 369 -10.51 -21.42 4.50
N TRP A 370 -10.18 -20.41 5.30
CA TRP A 370 -8.99 -19.59 5.11
C TRP A 370 -7.70 -20.42 5.10
N LEU A 371 -7.52 -21.33 6.07
CA LEU A 371 -6.35 -22.23 6.13
C LEU A 371 -6.28 -23.23 4.97
N THR A 372 -7.43 -23.72 4.49
CA THR A 372 -7.51 -24.79 3.47
C THR A 372 -7.81 -24.28 2.06
N SER A 373 -7.95 -22.97 1.85
CA SER A 373 -8.31 -22.41 0.56
C SER A 373 -7.12 -22.35 -0.39
N SER A 374 -7.39 -22.42 -1.69
CA SER A 374 -6.40 -22.15 -2.75
C SER A 374 -5.97 -20.68 -2.85
N SER A 375 -6.38 -19.81 -1.92
CA SER A 375 -5.94 -18.41 -1.87
C SER A 375 -4.65 -18.21 -1.07
N GLY A 376 -4.15 -19.25 -0.39
CA GLY A 376 -3.02 -19.19 0.52
C GLY A 376 -3.36 -18.44 1.82
N ALA A 377 -3.22 -19.10 2.96
CA ALA A 377 -3.56 -18.58 4.29
C ALA A 377 -2.65 -17.40 4.72
N GLY A 378 -2.85 -16.22 4.12
CA GLY A 378 -2.00 -15.03 4.33
C GLY A 378 -0.75 -15.05 3.47
N LEU A 379 -0.89 -14.89 2.14
CA LEU A 379 0.24 -14.91 1.21
C LEU A 379 1.24 -13.77 1.50
N GLY A 380 2.47 -14.13 1.84
CA GLY A 380 3.51 -13.18 2.21
C GLY A 380 3.36 -12.58 3.62
N GLU A 381 2.42 -13.09 4.43
CA GLU A 381 2.38 -12.87 5.88
C GLU A 381 3.27 -13.89 6.59
N GLY A 382 3.78 -13.52 7.76
CA GLY A 382 4.62 -14.39 8.60
C GLY A 382 3.88 -15.63 9.11
N VAL A 383 4.62 -16.64 9.58
CA VAL A 383 4.02 -17.91 10.09
C VAL A 383 3.18 -17.69 11.35
N SER A 384 3.45 -16.61 12.08
CA SER A 384 2.82 -16.22 13.34
C SER A 384 1.29 -16.13 13.28
N ILE A 385 0.71 -15.58 12.21
CA ILE A 385 -0.76 -15.50 12.10
C ILE A 385 -1.38 -16.89 11.91
N ARG A 386 -0.74 -17.77 11.13
CA ARG A 386 -1.20 -19.16 10.92
C ARG A 386 -1.15 -19.97 12.20
N ARG A 387 -0.10 -19.76 13.01
CA ARG A 387 0.03 -20.30 14.36
C ARG A 387 -1.11 -19.86 15.27
N ALA A 388 -1.43 -18.56 15.30
CA ALA A 388 -2.52 -18.01 16.09
C ALA A 388 -3.89 -18.59 15.67
N VAL A 389 -4.16 -18.68 14.35
CA VAL A 389 -5.40 -19.30 13.83
C VAL A 389 -5.46 -20.79 14.18
N MET A 390 -4.34 -21.51 14.09
CA MET A 390 -4.30 -22.93 14.44
C MET A 390 -4.58 -23.16 15.93
N ALA A 391 -4.04 -22.34 16.82
CA ALA A 391 -4.32 -22.43 18.25
C ALA A 391 -5.82 -22.37 18.55
N VAL A 392 -6.54 -21.46 17.88
CA VAL A 392 -8.01 -21.30 17.97
C VAL A 392 -8.75 -22.50 17.40
N ILE A 393 -8.45 -22.92 16.17
CA ILE A 393 -9.14 -24.06 15.52
C ILE A 393 -8.88 -25.37 16.26
N SER A 394 -7.69 -25.52 16.85
CA SER A 394 -7.30 -26.75 17.52
C SER A 394 -8.25 -27.11 18.66
N GLN A 395 -8.99 -26.15 19.25
CA GLN A 395 -9.98 -26.40 20.32
C GLN A 395 -10.92 -27.55 19.98
N ASP A 396 -11.41 -27.59 18.74
CA ASP A 396 -12.31 -28.62 18.26
C ASP A 396 -11.55 -29.74 17.54
N LYS A 397 -11.64 -30.97 18.08
CA LYS A 397 -10.94 -32.14 17.53
C LYS A 397 -11.31 -32.45 16.08
N ASP A 398 -12.55 -32.19 15.66
CA ASP A 398 -13.00 -32.48 14.29
C ASP A 398 -12.53 -31.42 13.28
N ASN A 399 -12.40 -30.17 13.70
CA ASN A 399 -11.95 -29.10 12.80
C ASN A 399 -10.46 -29.25 12.46
N ILE A 400 -9.63 -29.60 13.43
CA ILE A 400 -8.21 -29.87 13.16
C ILE A 400 -7.99 -31.07 12.23
N VAL A 401 -8.80 -32.11 12.39
CA VAL A 401 -8.80 -33.27 11.48
C VAL A 401 -9.15 -32.84 10.06
N LYS A 402 -10.22 -32.06 9.89
CA LYS A 402 -10.64 -31.54 8.58
C LYS A 402 -9.56 -30.67 7.94
N VAL A 403 -8.83 -29.87 8.73
CA VAL A 403 -7.70 -29.07 8.22
C VAL A 403 -6.61 -29.99 7.70
N VAL A 404 -6.13 -30.95 8.49
CA VAL A 404 -5.07 -31.88 8.06
C VAL A 404 -5.50 -32.67 6.82
N GLU A 405 -6.72 -33.20 6.79
CA GLU A 405 -7.24 -33.99 5.66
C GLU A 405 -7.30 -33.17 4.35
N LYS A 406 -7.86 -31.95 4.41
CA LYS A 406 -7.91 -31.04 3.26
C LYS A 406 -6.53 -30.54 2.85
N SER A 407 -5.65 -30.26 3.81
CA SER A 407 -4.29 -29.82 3.54
C SER A 407 -3.47 -30.94 2.88
N ILE A 408 -3.60 -32.20 3.29
CA ILE A 408 -2.94 -33.33 2.62
C ILE A 408 -3.45 -33.48 1.18
N SER A 409 -4.77 -33.48 0.97
CA SER A 409 -5.33 -33.68 -0.36
C SER A 409 -4.95 -32.57 -1.35
N GLN A 410 -4.98 -31.30 -0.91
CA GLN A 410 -4.55 -30.18 -1.73
C GLN A 410 -3.02 -30.18 -1.94
N PHE A 411 -2.23 -30.48 -0.90
CA PHE A 411 -0.77 -30.50 -1.01
C PHE A 411 -0.28 -31.58 -2.00
N GLY A 412 -0.99 -32.69 -2.12
CA GLY A 412 -0.68 -33.79 -3.04
C GLY A 412 -1.30 -33.71 -4.44
N ASP A 413 -2.16 -32.73 -4.71
CA ASP A 413 -2.83 -32.59 -6.01
C ASP A 413 -1.82 -32.16 -7.10
N GLN A 414 -1.78 -32.92 -8.20
CA GLN A 414 -0.86 -32.69 -9.32
C GLN A 414 -1.16 -31.37 -10.04
N LEU A 415 -2.44 -30.97 -10.14
CA LEU A 415 -2.81 -29.70 -10.74
C LEU A 415 -2.38 -28.54 -9.84
N TYR A 416 -2.61 -28.67 -8.53
CA TYR A 416 -2.17 -27.70 -7.53
C TYR A 416 -0.65 -27.50 -7.56
N ILE A 417 0.13 -28.58 -7.55
CA ILE A 417 1.61 -28.54 -7.57
C ILE A 417 2.12 -27.85 -8.84
N LYS A 418 1.48 -28.10 -9.99
CA LYS A 418 1.87 -27.49 -11.26
C LYS A 418 1.48 -26.01 -11.33
N HIS A 419 0.25 -25.66 -10.97
CA HIS A 419 -0.32 -24.35 -11.30
C HIS A 419 -0.27 -23.32 -10.18
N SER A 420 0.09 -23.71 -8.95
CA SER A 420 0.12 -22.78 -7.82
C SER A 420 1.52 -22.19 -7.62
N PRO A 421 1.65 -20.89 -7.31
CA PRO A 421 2.94 -20.26 -7.08
C PRO A 421 3.64 -20.85 -5.87
N ILE A 422 4.98 -20.87 -5.89
CA ILE A 422 5.76 -21.57 -4.87
C ILE A 422 5.51 -21.05 -3.45
N LEU A 423 5.39 -19.73 -3.30
CA LEU A 423 5.11 -19.09 -2.02
C LEU A 423 3.82 -19.63 -1.41
N GLN A 424 2.80 -19.88 -2.24
CA GLN A 424 1.56 -20.47 -1.78
C GLN A 424 1.77 -21.92 -1.32
N GLN A 425 2.52 -22.71 -2.07
CA GLN A 425 2.82 -24.10 -1.70
C GLN A 425 3.61 -24.16 -0.37
N GLU A 426 4.51 -23.20 -0.13
CA GLU A 426 5.22 -23.03 1.14
C GLU A 426 4.25 -22.72 2.29
N VAL A 427 3.30 -21.80 2.08
CA VAL A 427 2.24 -21.51 3.07
C VAL A 427 1.47 -22.78 3.42
N HIS A 428 1.05 -23.57 2.44
CA HIS A 428 0.31 -24.81 2.69
C HIS A 428 1.17 -25.88 3.39
N ALA A 429 2.45 -26.00 3.04
CA ALA A 429 3.38 -26.87 3.77
C ALA A 429 3.48 -26.48 5.25
N GLN A 430 3.58 -25.18 5.56
CA GLN A 430 3.61 -24.70 6.94
C GLN A 430 2.30 -24.99 7.68
N VAL A 431 1.14 -24.74 7.06
CA VAL A 431 -0.17 -25.08 7.65
C VAL A 431 -0.27 -26.58 7.92
N LEU A 432 0.19 -27.43 7.00
CA LEU A 432 0.17 -28.88 7.15
C LEU A 432 1.07 -29.36 8.29
N LEU A 433 2.31 -28.85 8.38
CA LEU A 433 3.26 -29.19 9.45
C LEU A 433 2.72 -28.78 10.84
N ILE A 434 2.23 -27.54 10.97
CA ILE A 434 1.68 -27.04 12.23
C ILE A 434 0.41 -27.82 12.60
N SER A 435 -0.54 -27.97 11.67
CA SER A 435 -1.81 -28.67 11.95
C SER A 435 -1.60 -30.12 12.36
N ALA A 436 -0.64 -30.82 11.76
CA ALA A 436 -0.31 -32.18 12.15
C ALA A 436 0.40 -32.27 13.51
N GLY A 437 1.26 -31.31 13.85
CA GLY A 437 1.85 -31.21 15.19
C GLY A 437 0.78 -31.09 16.29
N TYR A 438 -0.21 -30.23 16.08
CA TYR A 438 -1.35 -30.11 17.00
C TYR A 438 -2.25 -31.37 16.99
N LEU A 439 -2.46 -32.00 15.83
CA LEU A 439 -3.26 -33.23 15.73
C LEU A 439 -2.59 -34.39 16.47
N TYR A 440 -1.27 -34.53 16.35
CA TYR A 440 -0.50 -35.55 17.07
C TYR A 440 -0.68 -35.44 18.58
N LYS A 441 -0.60 -34.21 19.12
CA LYS A 441 -0.75 -33.94 20.55
C LYS A 441 -2.17 -34.24 21.05
N LYS A 442 -3.22 -34.04 20.23
CA LYS A 442 -4.63 -34.25 20.63
C LYS A 442 -5.16 -35.66 20.33
N SER A 443 -4.78 -36.26 19.20
CA SER A 443 -5.28 -37.56 18.73
C SER A 443 -4.23 -38.29 17.87
N PRO A 444 -3.16 -38.84 18.48
CA PRO A 444 -2.04 -39.45 17.77
C PRO A 444 -2.46 -40.65 16.90
N ILE A 445 -3.47 -41.41 17.33
CA ILE A 445 -4.00 -42.57 16.59
C ILE A 445 -4.59 -42.14 15.24
N LYS A 446 -5.29 -41.00 15.19
CA LYS A 446 -5.97 -40.53 13.97
C LYS A 446 -4.96 -40.02 12.95
N LEU A 447 -3.92 -39.31 13.39
CA LEU A 447 -2.80 -38.92 12.54
C LEU A 447 -2.08 -40.16 11.97
N ASN A 448 -1.81 -41.17 12.80
CA ASN A 448 -1.16 -42.41 12.36
C ASN A 448 -1.98 -43.14 11.28
N LEU A 449 -3.30 -43.17 11.41
CA LEU A 449 -4.19 -43.71 10.38
C LEU A 449 -4.12 -42.91 9.06
N MET A 450 -4.09 -41.58 9.16
CA MET A 450 -3.98 -40.69 7.98
C MET A 450 -2.65 -40.84 7.24
N LEU A 451 -1.52 -40.94 7.96
CA LEU A 451 -0.20 -41.15 7.35
C LEU A 451 -0.02 -42.57 6.78
N ARG A 452 -0.88 -43.53 7.14
CA ARG A 452 -0.92 -44.86 6.50
C ARG A 452 -1.89 -44.94 5.33
N SER A 453 -2.64 -43.87 5.06
CA SER A 453 -3.59 -43.83 3.96
C SER A 453 -2.88 -43.74 2.61
N GLY A 454 -3.50 -44.32 1.57
CA GLY A 454 -2.99 -44.18 0.19
C GLY A 454 -2.94 -42.72 -0.29
N VAL A 455 -3.79 -41.84 0.26
CA VAL A 455 -3.80 -40.40 -0.07
C VAL A 455 -2.49 -39.74 0.34
N TRP A 456 -1.98 -40.03 1.54
CA TRP A 456 -0.70 -39.49 2.01
C TRP A 456 0.49 -40.03 1.20
N LEU A 457 0.54 -41.34 0.93
CA LEU A 457 1.62 -41.95 0.14
C LEU A 457 1.66 -41.40 -1.29
N ASN A 458 0.49 -41.21 -1.91
CA ASN A 458 0.38 -40.57 -3.21
C ASN A 458 0.80 -39.09 -3.16
N THR A 459 0.49 -38.39 -2.07
CA THR A 459 0.87 -36.98 -1.87
C THR A 459 2.38 -36.80 -1.90
N ILE A 460 3.11 -37.59 -1.12
CA ILE A 460 4.58 -37.56 -1.12
C ILE A 460 5.13 -38.04 -2.47
N SER A 461 4.59 -39.10 -3.04
CA SER A 461 5.05 -39.61 -4.35
C SER A 461 4.89 -38.56 -5.46
N ASN A 462 3.74 -37.89 -5.54
CA ASN A 462 3.49 -36.82 -6.52
C ASN A 462 4.45 -35.64 -6.32
N ARG A 463 4.75 -35.27 -5.07
CA ARG A 463 5.69 -34.20 -4.76
C ARG A 463 7.12 -34.55 -5.18
N LEU A 464 7.56 -35.78 -4.91
CA LEU A 464 8.89 -36.27 -5.26
C LEU A 464 9.05 -36.49 -6.77
N SER A 465 7.99 -36.89 -7.48
CA SER A 465 8.00 -37.10 -8.94
C SER A 465 7.96 -35.81 -9.75
N THR A 466 7.79 -34.65 -9.10
CA THR A 466 7.69 -33.36 -9.79
C THR A 466 9.09 -32.87 -10.20
N ALA A 467 9.25 -32.36 -11.43
CA ALA A 467 10.53 -31.81 -11.90
C ALA A 467 11.02 -30.62 -11.05
N HIS A 468 10.08 -29.86 -10.49
CA HIS A 468 10.34 -28.67 -9.70
C HIS A 468 11.05 -28.98 -8.36
N GLN A 469 12.32 -28.54 -8.23
CA GLN A 469 13.18 -28.79 -7.06
C GLN A 469 12.59 -28.28 -5.74
N ARG A 470 12.05 -27.05 -5.69
CA ARG A 470 11.47 -26.51 -4.45
C ARG A 470 10.22 -27.27 -4.01
N ALA A 471 9.36 -27.67 -4.96
CA ALA A 471 8.20 -28.51 -4.64
C ALA A 471 8.60 -29.91 -4.13
N ARG A 472 9.68 -30.49 -4.67
CA ARG A 472 10.29 -31.72 -4.15
C ARG A 472 10.85 -31.54 -2.74
N PHE A 473 11.59 -30.47 -2.50
CA PHE A 473 12.11 -30.11 -1.19
C PHE A 473 11.01 -30.01 -0.13
N LEU A 474 9.91 -29.30 -0.44
CA LEU A 474 8.75 -29.24 0.45
C LEU A 474 8.14 -30.61 0.71
N GLY A 475 8.06 -31.47 -0.32
CA GLY A 475 7.61 -32.86 -0.16
C GLY A 475 8.50 -33.67 0.78
N MET A 476 9.83 -33.58 0.62
CA MET A 476 10.80 -34.27 1.48
C MET A 476 10.71 -33.79 2.94
N VAL A 477 10.75 -32.49 3.17
CA VAL A 477 10.71 -31.90 4.51
C VAL A 477 9.39 -32.18 5.22
N VAL A 478 8.26 -32.10 4.53
CA VAL A 478 6.94 -32.45 5.07
C VAL A 478 6.86 -33.94 5.38
N GLY A 479 7.41 -34.79 4.50
CA GLY A 479 7.51 -36.23 4.71
C GLY A 479 8.33 -36.60 5.95
N GLU A 480 9.55 -36.08 6.07
CA GLU A 480 10.44 -36.31 7.22
C GLU A 480 9.83 -35.76 8.52
N GLY A 481 9.28 -34.54 8.48
CA GLY A 481 8.65 -33.89 9.64
C GLY A 481 7.47 -34.70 10.18
N LEU A 482 6.58 -35.18 9.31
CA LEU A 482 5.41 -35.97 9.70
C LEU A 482 5.75 -37.41 10.11
N SER A 483 6.69 -38.06 9.42
CA SER A 483 7.17 -39.39 9.81
C SER A 483 7.85 -39.34 11.18
N SER A 484 8.59 -38.28 11.49
CA SER A 484 9.28 -38.12 12.79
C SER A 484 8.33 -38.17 14.01
N LEU A 485 7.08 -37.73 13.84
CA LEU A 485 6.05 -37.76 14.88
C LEU A 485 5.51 -39.17 15.15
N VAL A 486 5.23 -39.91 14.08
CA VAL A 486 4.45 -41.15 14.14
C VAL A 486 5.34 -42.38 14.22
N GLU A 487 6.47 -42.37 13.53
CA GLU A 487 7.41 -43.47 13.44
C GLU A 487 8.60 -43.24 14.39
N LYS A 488 9.03 -44.30 15.07
CA LYS A 488 10.12 -44.27 16.05
C LYS A 488 11.30 -45.10 15.56
N GLY A 489 12.51 -44.61 15.81
CA GLY A 489 13.76 -45.30 15.50
C GLY A 489 13.98 -45.46 13.99
N ASP A 490 14.38 -46.66 13.58
CA ASP A 490 14.82 -47.02 12.22
C ASP A 490 13.71 -47.00 11.15
N LYS A 491 12.46 -46.77 11.55
CA LYS A 491 11.31 -46.67 10.65
C LYS A 491 10.99 -45.24 10.22
N ARG A 492 11.75 -44.24 10.70
CA ARG A 492 11.58 -42.84 10.31
C ARG A 492 12.05 -42.64 8.88
N LEU A 493 11.24 -41.94 8.10
CA LEU A 493 11.60 -41.49 6.78
C LEU A 493 12.65 -40.38 6.92
N ASP A 494 13.85 -40.64 6.43
CA ASP A 494 14.95 -39.69 6.28
C ASP A 494 15.50 -39.85 4.87
N PHE A 495 15.47 -38.78 4.07
CA PHE A 495 15.98 -38.80 2.69
C PHE A 495 17.50 -38.57 2.64
N HIS A 496 18.14 -38.21 3.77
CA HIS A 496 19.57 -37.96 3.87
C HIS A 496 20.12 -36.97 2.82
N VAL A 497 19.37 -35.90 2.54
CA VAL A 497 19.77 -34.87 1.57
C VAL A 497 20.33 -33.65 2.30
N ASP A 498 21.43 -33.08 1.80
CA ASP A 498 22.07 -31.88 2.40
C ASP A 498 21.09 -30.70 2.52
N GLU A 499 20.17 -30.55 1.56
CA GLU A 499 19.13 -29.52 1.55
C GLU A 499 18.18 -29.64 2.75
N THR A 500 17.72 -30.84 3.12
CA THR A 500 16.76 -31.04 4.23
C THR A 500 17.42 -30.87 5.62
N ASN A 501 18.75 -30.87 5.66
CA ASN A 501 19.56 -30.63 6.85
C ASN A 501 20.05 -29.18 6.99
N SER A 502 19.75 -28.33 5.99
CA SER A 502 19.97 -26.89 6.04
C SER A 502 19.20 -26.22 7.19
N SER A 503 19.57 -24.98 7.53
CA SER A 503 18.86 -24.19 8.54
C SER A 503 17.37 -24.04 8.23
N GLU A 504 17.02 -23.93 6.95
CA GLU A 504 15.64 -23.86 6.48
C GLU A 504 14.90 -25.19 6.64
N GLY A 505 15.51 -26.31 6.25
CA GLY A 505 14.92 -27.64 6.41
C GLY A 505 14.63 -27.97 7.87
N LYS A 506 15.57 -27.63 8.77
CA LYS A 506 15.39 -27.76 10.22
C LYS A 506 14.26 -26.88 10.75
N TRP A 507 14.16 -25.64 10.27
CA TRP A 507 13.09 -24.72 10.65
C TRP A 507 11.71 -25.26 10.30
N TYR A 508 11.51 -25.73 9.05
CA TYR A 508 10.24 -26.34 8.65
C TYR A 508 9.91 -27.59 9.49
N LYS A 509 10.90 -28.45 9.78
CA LYS A 509 10.69 -29.62 10.68
C LYS A 509 10.28 -29.18 12.10
N GLY A 510 10.88 -28.10 12.61
CA GLY A 510 10.56 -27.51 13.91
C GLY A 510 9.11 -27.01 14.03
N LEU A 511 8.45 -26.66 12.92
CA LEU A 511 7.04 -26.21 12.93
C LEU A 511 6.08 -27.24 13.51
N VAL A 512 6.44 -28.52 13.46
CA VAL A 512 5.64 -29.62 13.99
C VAL A 512 5.67 -29.66 15.52
N GLU A 513 6.74 -29.15 16.13
CA GLU A 513 6.93 -29.14 17.58
C GLU A 513 6.20 -27.97 18.26
N ILE A 514 5.86 -26.93 17.49
CA ILE A 514 5.17 -25.74 17.96
C ILE A 514 3.80 -26.09 18.58
N SER A 515 3.49 -25.45 19.70
CA SER A 515 2.14 -25.47 20.31
C SER A 515 1.91 -24.20 21.08
N ASP A 516 1.15 -23.30 20.46
CA ASP A 516 0.73 -22.05 21.05
C ASP A 516 -0.54 -22.26 21.88
N GLN A 517 -0.63 -21.50 22.97
CA GLN A 517 -1.81 -21.45 23.81
C GLN A 517 -2.57 -20.15 23.55
N ILE A 518 -3.83 -20.13 23.95
CA ILE A 518 -4.68 -18.95 23.83
C ILE A 518 -4.37 -18.07 25.05
N GLY A 519 -3.72 -16.93 24.79
CA GLY A 519 -3.23 -15.99 25.81
C GLY A 519 -4.20 -14.85 26.11
N SER A 520 -3.80 -14.01 27.08
CA SER A 520 -4.53 -12.77 27.44
C SER A 520 -4.38 -11.70 26.36
N LEU A 521 -5.38 -10.82 26.24
CA LEU A 521 -5.41 -9.69 25.30
C LEU A 521 -4.42 -8.57 25.66
N ASP A 522 -3.89 -8.58 26.89
CA ASP A 522 -3.22 -7.43 27.51
C ASP A 522 -2.06 -6.83 26.71
N LEU A 523 -1.32 -7.66 25.96
CA LEU A 523 -0.18 -7.24 25.14
C LEU A 523 -0.59 -6.45 23.89
N LEU A 524 -1.83 -6.61 23.43
CA LEU A 524 -2.36 -5.93 22.23
C LEU A 524 -3.17 -4.68 22.58
N LEU A 525 -3.42 -4.42 23.87
CA LEU A 525 -4.26 -3.32 24.32
C LEU A 525 -3.50 -1.98 24.27
N LYS A 526 -3.96 -1.05 23.42
CA LYS A 526 -3.47 0.33 23.42
C LYS A 526 -4.10 1.10 24.61
N PRO A 527 -3.35 1.99 25.30
CA PRO A 527 -3.93 2.84 26.33
C PRO A 527 -5.01 3.75 25.71
N ARG A 528 -6.15 3.90 26.40
CA ARG A 528 -7.30 4.72 25.97
C ARG A 528 -6.84 6.17 25.81
N GLN A 529 -6.74 6.65 24.57
CA GLN A 529 -6.65 8.09 24.31
C GLN A 529 -8.03 8.70 24.53
N GLU A 530 -8.29 9.15 25.75
CA GLU A 530 -9.37 10.11 25.98
C GLU A 530 -8.99 11.40 25.23
N THR A 531 -9.89 11.89 24.38
CA THR A 531 -9.74 13.20 23.73
C THR A 531 -9.70 14.27 24.83
N PRO A 532 -8.59 15.00 25.00
CA PRO A 532 -8.59 16.09 25.96
C PRO A 532 -9.39 17.24 25.37
N SER A 533 -10.54 17.51 25.99
CA SER A 533 -11.21 18.82 25.91
C SER A 533 -10.17 19.92 26.18
N THR A 534 -10.20 20.91 25.30
CA THR A 534 -9.39 22.14 25.30
C THR A 534 -9.29 22.79 26.69
N LYS A 535 -8.17 22.55 27.38
CA LYS A 535 -7.60 23.50 28.34
C LYS A 535 -6.09 23.54 28.16
N LYS A 536 -5.60 24.65 27.61
CA LYS A 536 -4.17 24.99 27.58
C LYS A 536 -3.64 24.98 29.02
N PRO A 537 -2.65 24.14 29.39
CA PRO A 537 -2.00 24.30 30.67
C PRO A 537 -0.93 25.38 30.55
N THR A 538 -1.03 26.36 31.43
CA THR A 538 -0.05 27.43 31.65
C THR A 538 1.29 26.79 32.03
N LYS A 539 2.35 27.09 31.27
CA LYS A 539 3.72 26.61 31.52
C LYS A 539 4.20 27.09 32.90
N GLN A 540 4.26 26.21 33.89
CA GLN A 540 5.09 26.41 35.08
C GLN A 540 6.54 26.02 34.75
N LYS A 541 7.47 26.94 34.99
CA LYS A 541 8.92 26.73 34.89
C LYS A 541 9.36 25.72 35.95
N VAL A 542 9.81 24.54 35.52
CA VAL A 542 10.56 23.61 36.39
C VAL A 542 12.05 23.89 36.22
N ALA A 543 12.75 24.08 37.34
CA ALA A 543 14.17 24.39 37.41
C ALA A 543 15.04 23.27 36.82
N ARG A 544 16.05 23.66 36.03
CA ARG A 544 17.04 22.77 35.43
C ARG A 544 17.96 22.18 36.51
N ARG A 545 18.12 20.85 36.52
CA ARG A 545 19.26 20.17 37.15
C ARG A 545 20.50 20.30 36.24
N PRO A 546 21.72 20.44 36.80
CA PRO A 546 22.95 20.58 36.01
C PRO A 546 23.34 19.26 35.34
N ALA A 547 23.92 19.38 34.14
CA ALA A 547 24.35 18.28 33.29
C ALA A 547 25.61 17.57 33.84
N VAL A 548 25.62 16.24 33.77
CA VAL A 548 26.78 15.38 34.00
C VAL A 548 27.58 15.30 32.69
N GLN A 549 28.89 15.57 32.76
CA GLN A 549 29.82 15.45 31.63
C GLN A 549 30.20 13.98 31.38
N PRO A 550 30.35 13.53 30.12
CA PRO A 550 30.89 12.21 29.82
C PRO A 550 32.43 12.17 30.01
N PRO A 551 33.01 11.04 30.46
CA PRO A 551 34.44 10.91 30.72
C PRO A 551 35.23 10.80 29.40
N LYS A 552 36.35 11.53 29.33
CA LYS A 552 37.35 11.44 28.26
C LYS A 552 38.23 10.20 28.51
N GLN A 553 38.16 9.19 27.66
CA GLN A 553 39.20 8.15 27.57
C GLN A 553 40.26 8.61 26.56
N GLY A 554 41.48 8.75 27.06
CA GLY A 554 42.66 9.10 26.28
C GLY A 554 43.15 7.93 25.42
N PHE A 555 43.60 8.24 24.22
CA PHE A 555 44.43 7.36 23.41
C PHE A 555 45.87 7.46 23.91
N ILE A 556 46.47 6.31 24.17
CA ILE A 556 47.88 6.10 24.52
C ILE A 556 48.69 6.26 23.22
N ILE A 557 49.57 7.27 23.20
CA ILE A 557 50.65 7.38 22.21
C ILE A 557 51.91 6.88 22.93
N GLU A 558 52.50 5.83 22.38
CA GLU A 558 53.73 5.22 22.85
C GLU A 558 54.90 6.06 22.31
N GLU A 559 55.47 6.90 23.19
CA GLU A 559 56.70 7.64 22.95
C GLU A 559 57.89 6.66 23.01
N LEU A 560 58.57 6.49 21.87
CA LEU A 560 59.92 5.94 21.83
C LEU A 560 60.92 7.09 21.92
N SER A 561 61.86 6.90 22.85
CA SER A 561 62.90 7.80 23.32
C SER A 561 63.94 8.21 22.27
N ASP A 562 64.47 9.40 22.51
CA ASP A 562 65.48 10.14 21.77
C ASP A 562 66.83 9.41 21.58
N GLU A 563 67.45 9.61 20.42
CA GLU A 563 68.91 9.62 20.26
C GLU A 563 69.32 10.86 19.44
N GLU A 564 70.27 11.61 20.01
CA GLU A 564 70.80 12.90 19.56
C GLU A 564 71.65 12.79 18.28
N ALA A 565 71.55 13.79 17.39
CA ALA A 565 72.67 14.29 16.57
C ALA A 565 72.30 15.59 15.81
N ASP A 566 72.91 16.68 16.26
CA ASP A 566 73.53 17.79 15.53
C ASP A 566 72.80 18.56 14.41
N GLU A 567 72.58 19.84 14.74
CA GLU A 567 72.61 21.08 13.93
C GLU A 567 72.84 20.95 12.40
N ASP A 568 71.86 21.40 11.60
CA ASP A 568 72.13 22.41 10.56
C ASP A 568 70.87 23.09 9.97
N GLU A 569 71.13 24.27 9.43
CA GLU A 569 70.25 25.38 9.05
C GLU A 569 69.17 25.12 7.95
N GLY A 570 68.08 25.89 8.03
CA GLY A 570 67.48 26.50 6.83
C GLY A 570 66.25 25.83 6.18
N LEU A 571 65.06 25.98 6.77
CA LEU A 571 63.79 25.86 6.02
C LEU A 571 62.84 27.00 6.39
N GLY A 572 62.79 28.02 5.53
CA GLY A 572 61.89 29.17 5.67
C GLY A 572 60.41 28.79 5.56
N ALA A 573 59.57 29.49 6.33
CA ALA A 573 58.12 29.34 6.29
C ALA A 573 57.57 29.67 4.89
N TYR A 574 56.90 28.70 4.26
CA TYR A 574 56.17 28.93 3.02
C TYR A 574 54.90 29.76 3.28
N ALA A 575 54.77 30.88 2.57
CA ALA A 575 53.54 31.66 2.53
C ALA A 575 52.42 30.85 1.85
N LYS A 576 51.22 30.87 2.44
CA LYS A 576 50.01 30.32 1.80
C LYS A 576 49.71 31.13 0.53
N PRO A 577 49.32 30.49 -0.59
CA PRO A 577 48.85 31.21 -1.76
C PRO A 577 47.51 31.90 -1.45
N ASP A 578 47.47 33.23 -1.62
CA ASP A 578 46.26 34.06 -1.62
C ASP A 578 45.46 33.82 -2.90
N SER A 579 44.77 32.69 -2.95
CA SER A 579 43.72 32.45 -3.93
C SER A 579 42.57 31.71 -3.25
N ASP A 580 41.95 32.41 -2.29
CA ASP A 580 40.55 32.14 -1.94
C ASP A 580 39.72 33.09 -2.81
N GLU A 581 38.85 32.52 -3.64
CA GLU A 581 37.95 33.28 -4.50
C GLU A 581 37.01 34.10 -3.61
N GLU A 582 36.91 35.39 -3.90
CA GLU A 582 36.18 36.40 -3.15
C GLU A 582 34.74 35.95 -2.78
N ASP A 583 34.53 35.62 -1.50
CA ASP A 583 33.22 35.39 -0.89
C ASP A 583 32.53 36.75 -0.71
N SER A 584 31.97 37.28 -1.80
CA SER A 584 31.12 38.47 -1.79
C SER A 584 29.75 38.12 -1.20
N ASP A 585 29.62 38.26 0.12
CA ASP A 585 28.48 38.89 0.82
C ASP A 585 28.67 38.80 2.34
N ASP A 586 29.58 39.62 2.86
CA ASP A 586 29.93 39.69 4.28
C ASP A 586 28.97 40.64 5.05
N ASP A 587 27.67 40.32 5.04
CA ASP A 587 26.70 40.86 6.01
C ASP A 587 26.55 39.86 7.18
N PRO A 588 27.22 40.09 8.33
CA PRO A 588 27.15 39.20 9.49
C PRO A 588 25.76 39.12 10.15
N THR A 589 24.77 39.88 9.67
CA THR A 589 23.36 39.76 10.10
C THR A 589 22.53 38.77 9.26
N LEU A 590 23.04 38.34 8.09
CA LEU A 590 22.39 37.35 7.21
C LEU A 590 22.93 35.92 7.36
N VAL A 591 23.96 35.70 8.18
CA VAL A 591 24.46 34.35 8.51
C VAL A 591 23.40 33.58 9.29
N ARG A 592 22.61 32.77 8.58
CA ARG A 592 21.72 31.77 9.19
C ARG A 592 22.57 30.71 9.89
N ARG A 593 22.80 30.90 11.20
CA ARG A 593 23.53 29.96 12.07
C ARG A 593 22.87 28.58 12.21
N ASP A 594 21.65 28.43 11.71
CA ASP A 594 20.87 27.18 11.73
C ASP A 594 20.96 26.38 10.42
N LYS A 595 22.15 26.30 9.80
CA LYS A 595 22.33 25.41 8.64
C LYS A 595 22.33 23.94 9.12
N PRO A 596 21.42 23.09 8.65
CA PRO A 596 21.35 21.70 9.10
C PRO A 596 22.63 20.96 8.73
N LYS A 597 23.16 20.17 9.68
CA LYS A 597 24.36 19.34 9.47
C LYS A 597 23.99 18.01 8.83
N ALA A 598 24.93 17.41 8.10
CA ALA A 598 24.72 16.11 7.47
C ALA A 598 24.40 15.01 8.50
N PRO A 599 23.35 14.18 8.25
CA PRO A 599 23.02 13.10 9.16
C PRO A 599 24.12 12.03 9.13
N VAL A 600 24.56 11.60 10.31
CA VAL A 600 25.57 10.54 10.48
C VAL A 600 24.91 9.22 10.89
N TYR A 601 23.75 9.29 11.55
CA TYR A 601 22.96 8.14 11.98
C TYR A 601 21.68 8.00 11.17
N ILE A 602 21.18 6.77 11.04
CA ILE A 602 19.93 6.50 10.29
C ILE A 602 18.74 7.14 10.98
N ARG A 603 18.77 7.23 12.31
CA ARG A 603 17.76 7.94 13.10
C ARG A 603 17.70 9.43 12.76
N ASP A 604 18.85 10.06 12.52
CA ASP A 604 18.91 11.47 12.12
C ASP A 604 18.40 11.65 10.70
N LEU A 605 18.75 10.73 9.80
CA LEU A 605 18.23 10.70 8.43
C LEU A 605 16.69 10.60 8.43
N ILE A 606 16.12 9.71 9.24
CA ILE A 606 14.68 9.57 9.43
C ILE A 606 14.06 10.86 9.96
N ARG A 607 14.68 11.48 10.98
CA ARG A 607 14.20 12.75 11.54
C ARG A 607 14.15 13.84 10.48
N TYR A 608 15.16 13.92 9.61
CA TYR A 608 15.21 14.93 8.55
C TYR A 608 14.23 14.63 7.41
N LEU A 609 14.03 13.36 7.03
CA LEU A 609 13.03 12.98 6.03
C LEU A 609 11.59 13.22 6.49
N ARG A 610 11.33 13.13 7.81
CA ARG A 610 10.04 13.49 8.41
C ARG A 610 9.79 15.01 8.46
N ASP A 611 10.85 15.82 8.47
CA ASP A 611 10.76 17.28 8.51
C ASP A 611 10.47 17.83 7.11
N THR A 612 9.22 17.66 6.66
CA THR A 612 8.80 18.05 5.30
C THR A 612 8.69 19.56 5.08
N ASP A 613 8.94 20.36 6.12
CA ASP A 613 8.76 21.81 6.08
C ASP A 613 10.12 22.54 5.99
N ASN A 614 11.24 21.82 6.12
CA ASN A 614 12.59 22.36 6.07
C ASN A 614 13.35 21.90 4.81
N TYR A 615 13.48 22.81 3.85
CA TYR A 615 14.25 22.60 2.61
C TYR A 615 15.66 22.09 2.85
N GLY A 616 16.39 22.72 3.78
CA GLY A 616 17.80 22.39 4.04
C GLY A 616 17.96 20.98 4.60
N SER A 617 17.08 20.57 5.51
CA SER A 617 17.09 19.22 6.09
C SER A 617 16.74 18.17 5.03
N GLN A 618 15.73 18.42 4.20
CA GLN A 618 15.27 17.47 3.19
C GLN A 618 16.28 17.29 2.05
N LYS A 619 16.83 18.39 1.51
CA LYS A 619 17.88 18.33 0.47
C LYS A 619 19.11 17.57 0.96
N LEU A 620 19.54 17.85 2.19
CA LEU A 620 20.72 17.20 2.77
C LEU A 620 20.45 15.71 3.08
N ALA A 621 19.27 15.38 3.60
CA ALA A 621 18.86 13.99 3.83
C ALA A 621 18.85 13.18 2.53
N LEU A 622 18.26 13.71 1.45
CA LEU A 622 18.21 13.03 0.16
C LEU A 622 19.60 12.83 -0.46
N ALA A 623 20.47 13.84 -0.39
CA ALA A 623 21.83 13.73 -0.91
C ALA A 623 22.70 12.72 -0.13
N THR A 624 22.46 12.58 1.18
CA THR A 624 23.25 11.69 2.05
C THR A 624 22.68 10.29 2.19
N ALA A 625 21.39 10.07 1.90
CA ALA A 625 20.74 8.77 2.05
C ALA A 625 21.44 7.64 1.27
N PRO A 626 21.75 7.76 -0.04
CA PRO A 626 22.29 6.65 -0.81
C PRO A 626 23.66 6.17 -0.32
N THR A 627 24.51 7.07 0.17
CA THR A 627 25.86 6.75 0.66
C THR A 627 25.83 6.28 2.12
N LEU A 628 25.04 6.94 2.98
CA LEU A 628 24.94 6.59 4.39
C LEU A 628 24.37 5.18 4.60
N ILE A 629 23.30 4.84 3.86
CA ILE A 629 22.64 3.54 3.96
C ILE A 629 23.59 2.42 3.52
N ARG A 630 24.25 2.58 2.37
CA ARG A 630 25.23 1.59 1.86
C ARG A 630 26.41 1.43 2.84
N ARG A 631 26.93 2.53 3.39
CA ARG A 631 28.03 2.49 4.37
C ARG A 631 27.64 1.74 5.64
N LYS A 632 26.40 1.93 6.12
CA LYS A 632 25.91 1.29 7.34
C LYS A 632 25.27 -0.09 7.13
N ALA A 633 25.13 -0.56 5.89
CA ALA A 633 24.51 -1.86 5.58
C ALA A 633 25.16 -3.03 6.32
N ASN A 634 26.50 -3.01 6.43
CA ASN A 634 27.29 -4.04 7.11
C ASN A 634 27.83 -3.58 8.48
N TYR A 635 27.40 -2.43 9.00
CA TYR A 635 27.92 -1.82 10.22
C TYR A 635 26.81 -1.60 11.26
N GLY A 636 26.78 -2.47 12.28
CA GLY A 636 25.79 -2.44 13.35
C GLY A 636 24.40 -2.94 12.93
N THR A 637 23.40 -2.75 13.79
CA THR A 637 22.00 -3.17 13.56
C THR A 637 21.07 -2.00 13.17
N GLU A 638 21.60 -0.76 13.13
CA GLU A 638 20.80 0.44 12.88
C GLU A 638 19.98 0.38 11.58
N VAL A 639 20.56 -0.15 10.49
CA VAL A 639 19.84 -0.30 9.22
C VAL A 639 18.71 -1.31 9.40
N ALA A 640 19.03 -2.52 9.86
CA ALA A 640 18.06 -3.62 9.95
C ALA A 640 16.83 -3.28 10.82
N GLU A 641 17.02 -2.50 11.89
CA GLU A 641 15.95 -2.06 12.79
C GLU A 641 15.06 -0.97 12.19
N HIS A 642 15.63 -0.04 11.41
CA HIS A 642 14.94 1.15 10.91
C HIS A 642 14.62 1.13 9.40
N VAL A 643 14.99 0.05 8.70
CA VAL A 643 14.91 -0.04 7.23
C VAL A 643 13.48 0.09 6.69
N GLU A 644 12.48 -0.50 7.37
CA GLU A 644 11.08 -0.44 6.93
C GLU A 644 10.51 0.98 7.02
N GLU A 645 10.84 1.67 8.11
CA GLU A 645 10.43 3.06 8.31
C GLU A 645 11.08 3.98 7.28
N LEU A 646 12.39 3.78 7.05
CA LEU A 646 13.13 4.52 6.05
C LEU A 646 12.58 4.31 4.63
N ALA A 647 12.26 3.06 4.28
CA ALA A 647 11.65 2.72 2.99
C ALA A 647 10.27 3.39 2.83
N SER A 648 9.43 3.35 3.87
CA SER A 648 8.12 4.00 3.86
C SER A 648 8.21 5.52 3.67
N LEU A 649 9.16 6.17 4.35
CA LEU A 649 9.39 7.61 4.19
C LEU A 649 9.88 7.96 2.78
N LEU A 650 10.83 7.19 2.23
CA LEU A 650 11.35 7.43 0.88
C LEU A 650 10.30 7.22 -0.21
N VAL A 651 9.46 6.18 -0.11
CA VAL A 651 8.35 5.94 -1.05
C VAL A 651 7.29 7.05 -0.94
N GLY A 652 6.99 7.50 0.29
CA GLY A 652 5.99 8.52 0.58
C GLY A 652 6.43 9.96 0.34
N LEU A 653 7.71 10.19 0.01
CA LEU A 653 8.25 11.53 -0.13
C LEU A 653 7.81 12.19 -1.43
N HIS A 654 7.30 13.42 -1.31
CA HIS A 654 6.87 14.25 -2.42
C HIS A 654 7.78 15.47 -2.53
N ASP A 655 8.02 15.93 -3.76
CA ASP A 655 8.84 17.10 -4.02
C ASP A 655 8.04 18.39 -3.79
N LYS A 656 8.04 18.86 -2.54
CA LYS A 656 7.36 20.10 -2.16
C LYS A 656 8.16 21.36 -2.53
N PHE A 657 9.46 21.22 -2.72
CA PHE A 657 10.38 22.36 -2.85
C PHE A 657 11.11 22.41 -4.19
N GLU A 658 10.74 21.56 -5.15
CA GLU A 658 11.37 21.46 -6.46
C GLU A 658 12.89 21.23 -6.32
N ILE A 659 13.27 20.22 -5.54
CA ILE A 659 14.68 19.94 -5.26
C ILE A 659 15.34 19.38 -6.54
N ASP A 660 16.51 19.91 -6.89
CA ASP A 660 17.29 19.43 -8.03
C ASP A 660 17.54 17.91 -7.95
N ASN A 661 17.24 17.18 -9.03
CA ASN A 661 17.38 15.72 -9.12
C ASN A 661 16.64 14.95 -7.99
N PHE A 662 15.55 15.50 -7.45
CA PHE A 662 14.78 14.87 -6.37
C PHE A 662 14.41 13.42 -6.67
N ASP A 663 13.83 13.16 -7.84
CA ASP A 663 13.35 11.83 -8.20
C ASP A 663 14.50 10.81 -8.28
N ASP A 664 15.67 11.23 -8.79
CA ASP A 664 16.87 10.38 -8.88
C ASP A 664 17.46 10.11 -7.50
N LEU A 665 17.63 11.13 -6.66
CA LEU A 665 18.13 10.97 -5.28
C LEU A 665 17.19 10.10 -4.44
N ARG A 666 15.87 10.28 -4.58
CA ARG A 666 14.86 9.43 -3.93
C ARG A 666 14.98 8.00 -4.42
N LEU A 667 15.06 7.78 -5.73
CA LEU A 667 15.21 6.46 -6.35
C LEU A 667 16.49 5.75 -5.89
N GLN A 668 17.61 6.46 -5.86
CA GLN A 668 18.90 5.96 -5.38
C GLN A 668 18.89 5.63 -3.89
N GLY A 669 18.17 6.42 -3.09
CA GLY A 669 17.92 6.11 -1.68
C GLY A 669 17.15 4.81 -1.52
N MET A 670 16.09 4.61 -2.32
CA MET A 670 15.31 3.37 -2.32
C MET A 670 16.14 2.16 -2.79
N ILE A 671 16.97 2.30 -3.83
CA ILE A 671 17.89 1.24 -4.29
C ILE A 671 18.88 0.90 -3.18
N ALA A 672 19.46 1.89 -2.51
CA ALA A 672 20.40 1.68 -1.41
C ALA A 672 19.76 0.88 -0.26
N VAL A 673 18.48 1.13 0.05
CA VAL A 673 17.73 0.35 1.04
C VAL A 673 17.60 -1.12 0.63
N VAL A 674 17.26 -1.39 -0.64
CA VAL A 674 17.12 -2.75 -1.14
C VAL A 674 18.46 -3.48 -1.16
N VAL A 675 19.51 -2.84 -1.66
CA VAL A 675 20.86 -3.43 -1.71
C VAL A 675 21.43 -3.68 -0.32
N ALA A 676 21.10 -2.83 0.67
CA ALA A 676 21.57 -3.00 2.03
C ALA A 676 20.99 -4.22 2.75
N GLN A 677 19.71 -4.56 2.49
CA GLN A 677 19.00 -5.70 3.11
C GLN A 677 18.08 -6.40 2.11
N PRO A 678 18.63 -7.09 1.10
CA PRO A 678 17.87 -7.51 -0.08
C PRO A 678 16.85 -8.61 0.19
N GLN A 679 17.09 -9.50 1.16
CA GLN A 679 16.13 -10.54 1.55
C GLN A 679 14.84 -9.95 2.15
N LYS A 680 14.99 -8.98 3.07
CA LYS A 680 13.87 -8.35 3.78
C LYS A 680 13.18 -7.31 2.89
N MET A 681 13.96 -6.47 2.23
CA MET A 681 13.44 -5.36 1.42
C MET A 681 12.87 -5.81 0.08
N GLY A 682 13.40 -6.85 -0.56
CA GLY A 682 12.79 -7.42 -1.77
C GLY A 682 11.31 -7.79 -1.53
N GLN A 683 11.06 -8.56 -0.46
CA GLN A 683 9.71 -8.97 -0.06
C GLN A 683 8.83 -7.78 0.35
N TRP A 684 9.39 -6.82 1.11
CA TRP A 684 8.68 -5.63 1.55
C TRP A 684 8.24 -4.76 0.36
N PHE A 685 9.13 -4.48 -0.59
CA PHE A 685 8.80 -3.70 -1.79
C PHE A 685 7.81 -4.45 -2.68
N SER A 686 7.93 -5.77 -2.82
CA SER A 686 6.90 -6.58 -3.50
C SER A 686 5.54 -6.46 -2.81
N LYS A 687 5.51 -6.48 -1.47
CA LYS A 687 4.27 -6.27 -0.69
C LYS A 687 3.70 -4.88 -0.95
N THR A 688 4.50 -3.83 -0.78
CA THR A 688 4.14 -2.41 -0.98
C THR A 688 3.60 -2.11 -2.38
N PHE A 689 4.07 -2.84 -3.40
CA PHE A 689 3.52 -2.71 -4.75
C PHE A 689 2.06 -3.15 -4.86
N PHE A 690 1.63 -4.17 -4.12
CA PHE A 690 0.25 -4.69 -4.15
C PHE A 690 -0.62 -4.11 -3.03
N ASP A 691 -0.06 -4.02 -1.83
CA ASP A 691 -0.70 -3.55 -0.60
C ASP A 691 -0.32 -2.08 -0.30
N GLY A 692 -1.32 -1.24 -0.04
CA GLY A 692 -1.14 0.15 0.40
C GLY A 692 -1.77 1.19 -0.52
N ASP A 693 -2.12 2.34 0.06
CA ASP A 693 -2.76 3.46 -0.65
C ASP A 693 -1.72 4.33 -1.38
N TYR A 694 -0.88 3.70 -2.21
CA TYR A 694 0.15 4.38 -3.01
C TYR A 694 -0.37 4.79 -4.39
N SER A 695 0.12 5.93 -4.88
CA SER A 695 -0.16 6.42 -6.23
C SER A 695 0.49 5.52 -7.30
N VAL A 696 0.03 5.66 -8.54
CA VAL A 696 0.59 4.92 -9.69
C VAL A 696 2.07 5.22 -9.88
N SER A 697 2.49 6.47 -9.71
CA SER A 697 3.89 6.90 -9.82
C SER A 697 4.78 6.29 -8.73
N GLN A 698 4.27 6.20 -7.50
CA GLN A 698 4.98 5.53 -6.39
C GLN A 698 5.11 4.02 -6.67
N ARG A 699 4.04 3.37 -7.13
CA ARG A 699 4.08 1.95 -7.51
C ARG A 699 5.03 1.69 -8.68
N ALA A 700 5.08 2.59 -9.66
CA ALA A 700 6.05 2.52 -10.75
C ALA A 700 7.49 2.65 -10.23
N SER A 701 7.75 3.59 -9.33
CA SER A 701 9.06 3.75 -8.69
C SER A 701 9.49 2.49 -7.94
N VAL A 702 8.58 1.83 -7.22
CA VAL A 702 8.85 0.54 -6.54
C VAL A 702 9.30 -0.55 -7.53
N LEU A 703 8.62 -0.67 -8.67
CA LEU A 703 8.99 -1.63 -9.72
C LEU A 703 10.38 -1.32 -10.31
N VAL A 704 10.63 -0.04 -10.65
CA VAL A 704 11.94 0.40 -11.16
C VAL A 704 13.05 0.08 -10.17
N VAL A 705 12.86 0.36 -8.88
CA VAL A 705 13.84 0.05 -7.83
C VAL A 705 14.12 -1.44 -7.74
N LEU A 706 13.10 -2.30 -7.79
CA LEU A 706 13.29 -3.77 -7.77
C LEU A 706 14.10 -4.26 -8.99
N GLY A 707 13.81 -3.72 -10.18
CA GLY A 707 14.55 -4.06 -11.40
C GLY A 707 16.01 -3.60 -11.37
N LEU A 708 16.27 -2.35 -10.98
CA LEU A 708 17.61 -1.77 -10.92
C LEU A 708 18.48 -2.39 -9.81
N SER A 709 17.92 -2.54 -8.61
CA SER A 709 18.63 -3.15 -7.49
C SER A 709 19.02 -4.60 -7.76
N ALA A 710 18.18 -5.38 -8.45
CA ALA A 710 18.54 -6.74 -8.84
C ALA A 710 19.72 -6.79 -9.83
N ARG A 711 19.81 -5.82 -10.74
CA ARG A 711 20.94 -5.71 -11.68
C ARG A 711 22.23 -5.27 -10.98
N GLU A 712 22.14 -4.37 -10.01
CA GLU A 712 23.25 -4.01 -9.12
C GLU A 712 23.73 -5.22 -8.31
N LEU A 713 22.81 -5.99 -7.71
CA LEU A 713 23.12 -7.21 -6.96
C LEU A 713 23.70 -8.34 -7.82
N ALA A 714 23.31 -8.41 -9.08
CA ALA A 714 23.86 -9.36 -10.05
C ALA A 714 25.21 -8.90 -10.64
N GLY A 715 25.65 -7.67 -10.35
CA GLY A 715 26.92 -7.12 -10.81
C GLY A 715 26.94 -6.64 -12.27
N PHE A 716 25.76 -6.49 -12.91
CA PHE A 716 25.65 -5.93 -14.26
C PHE A 716 25.87 -4.40 -14.27
N GLU A 717 25.59 -3.75 -13.15
CA GLU A 717 25.67 -2.29 -12.98
C GLU A 717 26.41 -1.97 -11.68
N THR A 718 27.34 -1.02 -11.72
CA THR A 718 28.05 -0.53 -10.54
C THR A 718 27.56 0.88 -10.22
N SER A 719 27.08 1.08 -8.99
CA SER A 719 26.59 2.40 -8.56
C SER A 719 27.76 3.31 -8.15
N GLU A 720 27.72 4.57 -8.59
CA GLU A 720 28.73 5.60 -8.21
C GLU A 720 28.76 5.82 -6.68
N TYR A 721 27.59 5.67 -6.06
CA TYR A 721 27.41 5.75 -4.61
C TYR A 721 27.99 4.54 -3.86
N ALA A 722 28.10 3.36 -4.47
CA ALA A 722 28.76 2.21 -3.83
C ALA A 722 30.28 2.42 -3.73
N ALA A 723 30.91 2.98 -4.77
CA ALA A 723 32.32 3.35 -4.75
C ALA A 723 32.59 4.42 -3.67
N THR A 724 31.72 5.43 -3.57
CA THR A 724 31.81 6.50 -2.56
C THR A 724 31.54 6.02 -1.12
N ALA A 725 30.73 4.97 -0.96
CA ALA A 725 30.40 4.40 0.36
C ALA A 725 31.48 3.44 0.88
N ALA A 726 32.42 3.00 0.05
CA ALA A 726 33.52 2.15 0.48
C ALA A 726 34.40 2.88 1.51
N PHE A 727 34.76 2.18 2.59
CA PHE A 727 35.64 2.76 3.60
C PHE A 727 37.02 3.03 2.98
N PRO A 728 37.58 4.24 3.12
CA PRO A 728 38.91 4.57 2.56
C PRO A 728 40.04 3.65 3.07
N SER A 729 39.84 2.98 4.20
CA SER A 729 40.78 1.99 4.73
C SER A 729 40.76 0.64 3.99
N LYS A 730 39.74 0.39 3.15
CA LYS A 730 39.61 -0.83 2.33
C LYS A 730 40.04 -0.62 0.88
N THR A 731 40.30 0.62 0.47
CA THR A 731 40.80 0.98 -0.85
C THR A 731 42.26 1.39 -0.73
N LEU A 732 43.08 0.98 -1.69
CA LEU A 732 44.46 1.44 -1.77
C LEU A 732 44.46 2.94 -2.13
N PRO A 733 45.44 3.74 -1.68
CA PRO A 733 45.60 5.10 -2.18
C PRO A 733 45.66 5.12 -3.71
N GLU A 734 44.98 6.06 -4.35
CA GLU A 734 44.69 6.06 -5.79
C GLU A 734 45.94 5.90 -6.68
N ARG A 735 47.09 6.45 -6.26
CA ARG A 735 48.38 6.27 -6.97
C ARG A 735 48.90 4.84 -6.93
N VAL A 736 48.66 4.13 -5.82
CA VAL A 736 49.10 2.76 -5.58
C VAL A 736 48.10 1.77 -6.18
N GLU A 737 46.80 2.06 -6.10
CA GLU A 737 45.74 1.31 -6.77
C GLU A 737 45.99 1.23 -8.29
N ARG A 738 46.34 2.34 -8.94
CA ARG A 738 46.70 2.37 -10.37
C ARG A 738 47.93 1.52 -10.73
N LEU A 739 48.82 1.21 -9.77
CA LEU A 739 49.99 0.36 -9.98
C LEU A 739 49.66 -1.14 -9.85
N PHE A 740 48.68 -1.49 -9.00
CA PHE A 740 48.21 -2.87 -8.83
C PHE A 740 47.11 -3.26 -9.82
N ILE A 741 46.34 -2.29 -10.34
CA ILE A 741 45.46 -2.47 -11.50
C ILE A 741 46.32 -2.37 -12.77
N GLY A 742 47.19 -3.36 -12.98
CA GLY A 742 47.76 -3.61 -14.29
C GLY A 742 46.65 -3.89 -15.31
N SER A 743 46.88 -3.54 -16.58
CA SER A 743 45.95 -3.52 -17.73
C SER A 743 45.25 -4.86 -18.11
N GLY A 744 45.03 -5.78 -17.17
CA GLY A 744 44.38 -7.08 -17.36
C GLY A 744 43.34 -7.47 -16.29
N SER A 745 43.02 -6.60 -15.32
CA SER A 745 41.99 -6.87 -14.30
C SER A 745 40.83 -5.87 -14.26
N SER A 746 40.60 -5.13 -15.34
CA SER A 746 39.26 -4.63 -15.67
C SER A 746 38.47 -5.73 -16.38
N SER A 747 38.28 -6.86 -15.69
CA SER A 747 37.26 -7.86 -16.07
C SER A 747 35.90 -7.51 -15.49
N SER A 748 35.76 -6.34 -14.84
CA SER A 748 34.49 -5.63 -14.85
C SER A 748 34.25 -5.23 -16.30
N GLN A 749 33.21 -5.81 -16.89
CA GLN A 749 32.58 -5.32 -18.13
C GLN A 749 32.57 -3.79 -18.11
N GLN A 750 32.54 -3.13 -19.28
CA GLN A 750 32.17 -1.72 -19.35
C GLN A 750 30.76 -1.55 -18.77
N THR A 751 30.64 -1.53 -17.45
CA THR A 751 29.42 -1.29 -16.72
C THR A 751 29.19 0.20 -16.86
N ALA A 752 28.12 0.58 -17.52
CA ALA A 752 27.67 1.96 -17.54
C ALA A 752 27.64 2.44 -16.08
N SER A 753 28.43 3.47 -15.75
CA SER A 753 28.22 4.18 -14.50
C SER A 753 26.78 4.71 -14.57
N LEU A 754 26.04 4.56 -13.47
CA LEU A 754 24.66 5.05 -13.38
C LEU A 754 24.71 6.58 -13.46
N LYS A 755 24.72 7.13 -14.68
CA LYS A 755 24.36 8.52 -14.96
C LYS A 755 22.99 8.80 -14.32
N PRO A 756 22.70 10.06 -13.92
CA PRO A 756 21.43 10.43 -13.30
C PRO A 756 20.27 9.82 -14.08
N LEU A 757 19.48 8.98 -13.40
CA LEU A 757 18.52 8.11 -14.05
C LEU A 757 17.39 8.96 -14.64
N PRO A 758 17.18 8.98 -15.97
CA PRO A 758 15.99 9.58 -16.53
C PRO A 758 14.75 8.79 -16.10
N PRO A 759 13.55 9.39 -16.10
CA PRO A 759 12.30 8.71 -15.71
C PRO A 759 12.01 7.42 -16.51
N ASN A 760 12.66 7.25 -17.67
CA ASN A 760 12.55 6.09 -18.55
C ASN A 760 13.74 5.11 -18.44
N ALA A 761 14.46 5.06 -17.30
CA ALA A 761 15.64 4.21 -17.14
C ALA A 761 15.38 2.73 -17.46
N LEU A 762 14.27 2.17 -16.98
CA LEU A 762 13.90 0.77 -17.25
C LEU A 762 13.60 0.54 -18.74
N ASP A 763 12.94 1.49 -19.40
CA ASP A 763 12.62 1.40 -20.82
C ASP A 763 13.86 1.54 -21.69
N ASN A 764 14.81 2.38 -21.30
CA ASN A 764 16.10 2.50 -21.96
C ASN A 764 16.92 1.21 -21.80
N MET A 765 16.90 0.60 -20.62
CA MET A 765 17.53 -0.70 -20.39
C MET A 765 16.85 -1.82 -21.17
N ALA A 766 15.51 -1.85 -21.22
CA ALA A 766 14.77 -2.79 -22.04
C ALA A 766 15.13 -2.62 -23.51
N LYS A 767 15.18 -1.39 -24.04
CA LYS A 767 15.61 -1.08 -25.42
C LYS A 767 17.06 -1.49 -25.69
N PHE A 768 17.97 -1.26 -24.74
CA PHE A 768 19.35 -1.69 -24.85
C PHE A 768 19.44 -3.22 -24.93
N LEU A 769 18.77 -3.93 -24.02
CA LEU A 769 18.76 -5.39 -24.00
C LEU A 769 18.06 -5.98 -25.22
N THR A 770 16.94 -5.41 -25.68
CA THR A 770 16.30 -5.87 -26.93
C THR A 770 17.26 -5.71 -28.12
N SER A 771 17.95 -4.57 -28.23
CA SER A 771 18.95 -4.38 -29.27
C SER A 771 20.09 -5.39 -29.16
N ALA A 772 20.54 -5.72 -27.94
CA ALA A 772 21.58 -6.71 -27.71
C ALA A 772 21.13 -8.15 -28.06
N PHE A 773 19.89 -8.53 -27.73
CA PHE A 773 19.32 -9.85 -28.05
C PHE A 773 19.04 -10.02 -29.54
N LEU A 774 18.62 -8.95 -30.22
CA LEU A 774 18.31 -8.93 -31.65
C LEU A 774 19.54 -8.76 -32.53
N ALA A 775 20.60 -8.09 -32.08
CA ALA A 775 21.84 -7.87 -32.84
C ALA A 775 22.42 -9.14 -33.50
N PRO A 776 22.56 -10.31 -32.83
CA PRO A 776 23.05 -11.51 -33.48
C PRO A 776 22.10 -12.04 -34.56
N ILE A 777 20.78 -11.96 -34.34
CA ILE A 777 19.75 -12.40 -35.30
C ILE A 777 19.71 -11.46 -36.51
N ALA A 778 19.83 -10.16 -36.28
CA ALA A 778 19.89 -9.15 -37.33
C ALA A 778 21.17 -9.31 -38.16
N ALA A 779 22.31 -9.63 -37.52
CA ALA A 779 23.57 -9.89 -38.21
C ALA A 779 23.50 -11.15 -39.10
N THR A 780 22.94 -12.25 -38.60
CA THR A 780 22.76 -13.48 -39.41
C THR A 780 21.77 -13.29 -40.55
N ALA A 781 20.68 -12.54 -40.32
CA ALA A 781 19.72 -12.20 -41.37
C ALA A 781 20.30 -11.26 -42.42
N ALA A 782 21.08 -10.25 -42.00
CA ALA A 782 21.78 -9.34 -42.90
C ALA A 782 22.82 -10.09 -43.74
N ASP A 783 23.53 -11.05 -43.13
CA ASP A 783 24.41 -11.95 -43.85
C ASP A 783 23.62 -12.77 -44.89
N ALA A 784 22.55 -13.47 -44.50
CA ALA A 784 21.74 -14.24 -45.46
C ALA A 784 21.18 -13.38 -46.62
N ALA A 785 20.81 -12.12 -46.35
CA ALA A 785 20.28 -11.19 -47.34
C ALA A 785 21.34 -10.62 -48.32
N THR A 786 22.60 -10.48 -47.88
CA THR A 786 23.70 -9.94 -48.71
C THR A 786 24.40 -10.96 -49.60
N GLY A 787 23.90 -12.21 -49.66
CA GLY A 787 24.40 -13.26 -50.54
C GLY A 787 25.35 -14.25 -49.86
N PRO A 788 25.97 -15.20 -50.60
CA PRO A 788 26.76 -16.29 -50.05
C PRO A 788 27.96 -15.81 -49.23
N ASP A 789 28.15 -16.36 -48.03
CA ASP A 789 29.21 -15.95 -47.10
C ASP A 789 30.63 -16.09 -47.67
N VAL A 790 30.82 -17.04 -48.58
CA VAL A 790 32.10 -17.29 -49.27
C VAL A 790 32.59 -16.09 -50.09
N LEU A 791 31.68 -15.20 -50.51
CA LEU A 791 32.00 -14.02 -51.31
C LEU A 791 32.22 -12.76 -50.46
N LYS A 792 32.00 -12.82 -49.14
CA LYS A 792 32.12 -11.67 -48.25
C LYS A 792 33.51 -11.62 -47.61
N LEU A 793 34.13 -10.43 -47.63
CA LEU A 793 35.43 -10.20 -46.99
C LEU A 793 35.36 -10.27 -45.45
N SER A 794 34.18 -10.04 -44.88
CA SER A 794 33.85 -10.21 -43.46
C SER A 794 32.33 -10.25 -43.34
N THR A 795 31.78 -11.23 -42.62
CA THR A 795 30.34 -11.30 -42.33
C THR A 795 29.94 -10.28 -41.26
N PHE A 796 28.69 -9.82 -41.26
CA PHE A 796 28.16 -8.93 -40.21
C PHE A 796 28.23 -9.60 -38.84
N THR A 797 28.05 -10.92 -38.78
CA THR A 797 28.31 -11.76 -37.60
C THR A 797 29.76 -11.66 -37.11
N SER A 798 30.75 -11.80 -38.01
CA SER A 798 32.17 -11.65 -37.66
C SER A 798 32.50 -10.24 -37.16
N ARG A 799 31.89 -9.20 -37.73
CA ARG A 799 32.07 -7.80 -37.27
C ARG A 799 31.47 -7.57 -35.89
N LEU A 800 30.31 -8.15 -35.61
CA LEU A 800 29.68 -8.08 -34.29
C LEU A 800 30.53 -8.81 -33.23
N GLU A 801 31.10 -9.97 -33.58
CA GLU A 801 32.02 -10.70 -32.72
C GLU A 801 33.32 -9.93 -32.48
N GLU A 802 33.90 -9.32 -33.54
CA GLU A 802 35.06 -8.44 -33.44
C GLU A 802 34.77 -7.20 -32.58
N GLN A 803 33.57 -6.63 -32.64
CA GLN A 803 33.14 -5.52 -31.79
C GLN A 803 33.01 -5.94 -30.31
N LYS A 804 32.51 -7.15 -30.05
CA LYS A 804 32.48 -7.74 -28.71
C LYS A 804 33.89 -8.04 -28.19
N LEU A 805 34.81 -8.52 -29.03
CA LEU A 805 36.21 -8.83 -28.69
C LEU A 805 37.09 -7.58 -28.53
N SER A 806 36.88 -6.54 -29.35
CA SER A 806 37.61 -5.27 -29.28
C SER A 806 37.18 -4.39 -28.09
N SER A 807 35.96 -4.55 -27.58
CA SER A 807 35.54 -3.96 -26.30
C SER A 807 36.32 -4.50 -25.09
N HIS A 808 37.04 -5.62 -25.23
CA HIS A 808 37.82 -6.25 -24.17
C HIS A 808 39.34 -6.02 -24.26
N THR A 809 39.90 -5.45 -25.33
CA THR A 809 41.34 -5.16 -25.42
C THR A 809 41.61 -3.90 -26.24
N GLY A 810 42.17 -2.86 -25.60
CA GLY A 810 42.46 -1.56 -26.20
C GLY A 810 43.68 -1.52 -27.12
N ASN A 811 43.96 -2.55 -27.92
CA ASN A 811 45.08 -2.52 -28.88
C ASN A 811 44.76 -3.25 -30.20
N PRO A 812 44.67 -2.55 -31.36
CA PRO A 812 44.18 -3.11 -32.62
C PRO A 812 45.21 -3.93 -33.42
N LYS A 813 46.30 -4.46 -32.82
CA LYS A 813 47.41 -5.10 -33.57
C LYS A 813 47.73 -6.56 -33.20
N VAL A 814 46.95 -7.23 -32.35
CA VAL A 814 47.23 -8.64 -32.01
C VAL A 814 46.08 -9.54 -32.48
N LYS A 815 46.28 -10.25 -33.59
CA LYS A 815 45.37 -11.32 -34.04
C LYS A 815 45.57 -12.55 -33.15
N ILE A 816 44.69 -12.73 -32.16
CA ILE A 816 44.63 -13.97 -31.37
C ILE A 816 43.75 -14.96 -32.14
N LYS A 817 44.34 -16.08 -32.57
CA LYS A 817 43.59 -17.20 -33.18
C LYS A 817 42.53 -17.71 -32.20
N SER A 818 41.34 -17.99 -32.72
CA SER A 818 40.15 -18.46 -32.02
C SER A 818 40.47 -19.57 -30.99
N ARG A 819 40.43 -19.20 -29.71
CA ARG A 819 40.41 -20.15 -28.61
C ARG A 819 38.95 -20.46 -28.30
N ALA A 820 38.57 -21.72 -28.43
CA ALA A 820 37.25 -22.23 -28.07
C ALA A 820 36.81 -21.68 -26.70
N LYS A 821 35.54 -21.25 -26.60
CA LYS A 821 34.91 -20.73 -25.37
C LYS A 821 35.35 -21.59 -24.18
N PRO A 822 36.02 -21.04 -23.15
CA PRO A 822 36.33 -21.82 -21.97
C PRO A 822 34.99 -22.25 -21.36
N ARG A 823 34.78 -23.57 -21.23
CA ARG A 823 33.70 -24.15 -20.41
C ARG A 823 33.99 -23.79 -18.96
N VAL A 824 33.64 -22.57 -18.56
CA VAL A 824 33.64 -22.15 -17.17
C VAL A 824 32.53 -22.95 -16.51
N ARG A 825 32.89 -23.84 -15.57
CA ARG A 825 31.90 -24.51 -14.71
C ARG A 825 31.09 -23.40 -14.04
N ALA A 826 29.77 -23.40 -14.26
CA ALA A 826 28.85 -22.47 -13.66
C ALA A 826 29.01 -22.52 -12.13
N ILE A 827 29.69 -21.53 -11.56
CA ILE A 827 29.75 -21.36 -10.11
C ILE A 827 28.32 -20.98 -9.70
N PRO A 828 27.65 -21.72 -8.79
CA PRO A 828 26.30 -21.39 -8.37
C PRO A 828 26.31 -20.00 -7.76
N ASN A 829 25.62 -19.08 -8.43
CA ASN A 829 25.58 -17.69 -8.01
C ASN A 829 24.63 -17.55 -6.81
N THR A 830 25.17 -17.26 -5.63
CA THR A 830 24.38 -17.00 -4.41
C THR A 830 23.44 -15.81 -4.56
N THR A 831 23.78 -14.84 -5.42
CA THR A 831 22.91 -13.68 -5.68
C THR A 831 21.70 -14.06 -6.54
N ALA A 832 21.82 -15.05 -7.43
CA ALA A 832 20.72 -15.53 -8.25
C ALA A 832 19.64 -16.24 -7.42
N GLN A 833 20.03 -17.03 -6.42
CA GLN A 833 19.08 -17.63 -5.48
C GLN A 833 18.35 -16.55 -4.67
N LEU A 834 19.08 -15.50 -4.27
CA LEU A 834 18.50 -14.37 -3.56
C LEU A 834 17.45 -13.65 -4.42
N ILE A 835 17.78 -13.31 -5.67
CA ILE A 835 16.86 -12.65 -6.60
C ILE A 835 15.61 -13.50 -6.82
N SER A 836 15.77 -14.81 -7.03
CA SER A 836 14.67 -15.76 -7.19
C SER A 836 13.72 -15.75 -5.99
N ALA A 837 14.25 -15.95 -4.78
CA ALA A 837 13.43 -16.14 -3.58
C ALA A 837 12.85 -14.84 -3.02
N SER A 838 13.58 -13.72 -3.09
CA SER A 838 13.19 -12.47 -2.43
C SER A 838 12.57 -11.41 -3.35
N PHE A 839 12.79 -11.48 -4.67
CA PHE A 839 12.23 -10.52 -5.63
C PHE A 839 11.19 -11.19 -6.52
N PHE A 840 11.59 -12.22 -7.26
CA PHE A 840 10.75 -12.80 -8.31
C PHE A 840 9.53 -13.55 -7.73
N SER A 841 9.75 -14.54 -6.87
CA SER A 841 8.66 -15.37 -6.33
C SER A 841 7.60 -14.58 -5.53
N PRO A 842 7.96 -13.58 -4.69
CA PRO A 842 6.98 -12.75 -4.01
C PRO A 842 6.14 -11.89 -4.97
N LEU A 843 6.75 -11.34 -6.03
CA LEU A 843 6.04 -10.57 -7.05
C LEU A 843 5.04 -11.45 -7.82
N THR A 844 5.50 -12.59 -8.35
CA THR A 844 4.65 -13.50 -9.14
C THR A 844 3.51 -14.07 -8.31
N ALA A 845 3.77 -14.49 -7.07
CA ALA A 845 2.74 -15.03 -6.18
C ALA A 845 1.66 -14.01 -5.83
N ARG A 846 2.06 -12.77 -5.50
CA ARG A 846 1.10 -11.70 -5.17
C ARG A 846 0.33 -11.23 -6.38
N PHE A 847 0.94 -11.21 -7.56
CA PHE A 847 0.25 -10.94 -8.82
C PHE A 847 -0.83 -11.99 -9.10
N GLN A 848 -0.50 -13.27 -8.97
CA GLN A 848 -1.47 -14.36 -9.13
C GLN A 848 -2.59 -14.31 -8.09
N ALA A 849 -2.28 -14.02 -6.83
CA ALA A 849 -3.29 -13.79 -5.81
C ALA A 849 -4.23 -12.63 -6.18
N ALA A 850 -3.67 -11.54 -6.70
CA ALA A 850 -4.44 -10.39 -7.12
C ALA A 850 -5.28 -10.66 -8.38
N LEU A 851 -4.81 -11.52 -9.30
CA LEU A 851 -5.59 -12.01 -10.45
C LEU A 851 -6.86 -12.74 -10.01
N HIS A 852 -6.75 -13.55 -8.96
CA HIS A 852 -7.84 -14.36 -8.41
C HIS A 852 -8.68 -13.60 -7.36
N SER A 853 -8.29 -12.39 -6.97
CA SER A 853 -9.03 -11.56 -6.04
C SER A 853 -10.33 -11.04 -6.66
N THR A 854 -11.42 -11.08 -5.89
CA THR A 854 -12.72 -10.51 -6.26
C THR A 854 -12.79 -8.99 -6.06
N ALA A 855 -11.75 -8.37 -5.49
CA ALA A 855 -11.69 -6.94 -5.26
C ALA A 855 -11.43 -6.17 -6.57
N SER A 856 -12.48 -5.55 -7.12
CA SER A 856 -12.41 -4.75 -8.35
C SER A 856 -11.32 -3.67 -8.33
N ARG A 857 -11.08 -3.03 -7.16
CA ARG A 857 -10.08 -1.97 -7.00
C ARG A 857 -8.64 -2.47 -7.19
N THR A 858 -8.27 -3.61 -6.60
CA THR A 858 -6.90 -4.14 -6.73
C THR A 858 -6.63 -4.59 -8.16
N ARG A 859 -7.64 -5.20 -8.80
CA ARG A 859 -7.57 -5.60 -10.20
C ARG A 859 -7.44 -4.37 -11.12
N GLY A 860 -8.23 -3.32 -10.91
CA GLY A 860 -8.16 -2.10 -11.72
C GLY A 860 -6.79 -1.39 -11.68
N ILE A 861 -6.14 -1.36 -10.52
CA ILE A 861 -4.81 -0.72 -10.38
C ILE A 861 -3.71 -1.53 -11.07
N ILE A 862 -3.71 -2.85 -10.91
CA ILE A 862 -2.65 -3.73 -11.44
C ILE A 862 -2.70 -3.82 -12.98
N PHE A 863 -3.91 -3.80 -13.55
CA PHE A 863 -4.12 -3.89 -14.98
C PHE A 863 -4.08 -2.54 -15.71
N GLN A 864 -3.68 -1.46 -15.03
CA GLN A 864 -3.38 -0.22 -15.72
C GLN A 864 -2.22 -0.47 -16.72
N PRO A 865 -2.36 -0.14 -18.01
CA PRO A 865 -1.42 -0.62 -19.03
C PRO A 865 0.03 -0.20 -18.82
N TYR A 866 0.26 1.04 -18.37
CA TYR A 866 1.59 1.54 -18.01
C TYR A 866 2.23 0.71 -16.89
N LEU A 867 1.48 0.45 -15.80
CA LEU A 867 2.00 -0.29 -14.66
C LEU A 867 2.21 -1.78 -15.00
N LEU A 868 1.33 -2.36 -15.81
CA LEU A 868 1.45 -3.73 -16.29
C LEU A 868 2.67 -3.90 -17.21
N SER A 869 2.87 -2.98 -18.15
CA SER A 869 4.05 -2.97 -19.04
C SER A 869 5.34 -2.91 -18.22
N LEU A 870 5.40 -1.99 -17.24
CA LEU A 870 6.55 -1.85 -16.34
C LEU A 870 6.76 -3.11 -15.50
N TYR A 871 5.70 -3.69 -14.95
CA TYR A 871 5.76 -4.93 -14.17
C TYR A 871 6.36 -6.08 -14.98
N LEU A 872 5.90 -6.29 -16.22
CA LEU A 872 6.43 -7.33 -17.10
C LEU A 872 7.89 -7.08 -17.48
N LYS A 873 8.27 -5.83 -17.77
CA LYS A 873 9.68 -5.47 -18.01
C LYS A 873 10.55 -5.73 -16.78
N THR A 874 10.07 -5.44 -15.57
CA THR A 874 10.82 -5.75 -14.35
C THR A 874 10.99 -7.25 -14.13
N LEU A 875 9.95 -8.07 -14.32
CA LEU A 875 10.09 -9.53 -14.22
C LEU A 875 11.10 -10.09 -15.23
N ALA A 876 11.10 -9.58 -16.46
CA ALA A 876 12.08 -9.93 -17.48
C ALA A 876 13.51 -9.58 -17.05
N LEU A 877 13.70 -8.39 -16.46
CA LEU A 877 14.99 -7.95 -15.95
C LEU A 877 15.46 -8.74 -14.73
N LEU A 878 14.54 -9.12 -13.83
CA LEU A 878 14.86 -10.01 -12.70
C LEU A 878 15.33 -11.38 -13.18
N LEU A 879 14.67 -11.95 -14.20
CA LEU A 879 15.08 -13.23 -14.80
C LEU A 879 16.45 -13.12 -15.48
N HIS A 880 16.68 -12.05 -16.26
CA HIS A 880 17.97 -11.77 -16.86
C HIS A 880 19.07 -11.55 -15.81
N ALA A 881 18.76 -10.88 -14.70
CA ALA A 881 19.68 -10.65 -13.60
C ALA A 881 20.06 -11.95 -12.87
N ALA A 882 19.14 -12.89 -12.72
CA ALA A 882 19.43 -14.21 -12.18
C ALA A 882 20.40 -15.01 -13.10
N GLY A 883 20.18 -14.94 -14.41
CA GLY A 883 21.07 -15.50 -15.43
C GLY A 883 21.00 -17.03 -15.57
N PRO A 884 21.72 -17.59 -16.56
CA PRO A 884 21.61 -19.00 -16.98
C PRO A 884 22.16 -20.01 -15.96
N SER A 885 23.04 -19.56 -15.04
CA SER A 885 23.68 -20.41 -14.02
C SER A 885 22.83 -20.60 -12.75
N THR A 886 21.57 -20.19 -12.78
CA THR A 886 20.66 -20.26 -11.62
C THR A 886 20.11 -21.67 -11.45
N LEU A 887 20.26 -22.26 -10.25
CA LEU A 887 19.70 -23.59 -9.94
C LEU A 887 18.16 -23.64 -10.06
N ALA A 888 17.49 -22.57 -9.63
CA ALA A 888 16.03 -22.42 -9.73
C ALA A 888 15.52 -21.94 -11.09
N LEU A 889 16.37 -21.86 -12.13
CA LEU A 889 15.98 -21.36 -13.46
C LEU A 889 14.74 -22.06 -14.06
N PRO A 890 14.61 -23.40 -14.07
CA PRO A 890 13.43 -24.04 -14.67
C PRO A 890 12.11 -23.63 -14.00
N GLN A 891 12.16 -23.30 -12.70
CA GLN A 891 10.99 -22.79 -12.01
C GLN A 891 10.65 -21.37 -12.48
N LEU A 892 11.62 -20.46 -12.44
CA LEU A 892 11.44 -19.06 -12.84
C LEU A 892 10.87 -18.96 -14.26
N THR A 893 11.37 -19.80 -15.17
CA THR A 893 10.92 -19.84 -16.56
C THR A 893 9.51 -20.34 -16.66
N SER A 894 9.15 -21.44 -16.00
CA SER A 894 7.79 -21.97 -16.03
C SER A 894 6.76 -20.98 -15.46
N GLU A 895 7.10 -20.29 -14.36
CA GLU A 895 6.25 -19.29 -13.73
C GLU A 895 6.07 -18.05 -14.62
N LEU A 896 7.15 -17.49 -15.16
CA LEU A 896 7.09 -16.33 -16.05
C LEU A 896 6.32 -16.67 -17.33
N TRP A 897 6.63 -17.80 -17.95
CA TRP A 897 6.01 -18.22 -19.22
C TRP A 897 4.49 -18.40 -19.07
N ARG A 898 4.05 -19.07 -18.00
CA ARG A 898 2.62 -19.25 -17.72
C ARG A 898 1.92 -17.95 -17.37
N LEU A 899 2.60 -17.03 -16.67
CA LEU A 899 2.07 -15.69 -16.41
C LEU A 899 1.85 -14.93 -17.73
N LEU A 900 2.83 -14.93 -18.63
CA LEU A 900 2.74 -14.29 -19.95
C LEU A 900 1.63 -14.90 -20.82
N LEU A 901 1.45 -16.22 -20.77
CA LEU A 901 0.36 -16.94 -21.45
C LEU A 901 -0.99 -16.87 -20.73
N SER A 902 -1.09 -16.23 -19.57
CA SER A 902 -2.37 -16.12 -18.87
C SER A 902 -3.40 -15.39 -19.75
N THR A 903 -4.65 -15.86 -19.73
CA THR A 903 -5.74 -15.27 -20.54
C THR A 903 -5.95 -13.79 -20.21
N SER A 904 -5.73 -13.42 -18.95
CA SER A 904 -5.88 -12.05 -18.48
C SER A 904 -4.86 -11.08 -19.09
N ILE A 905 -3.59 -11.48 -19.22
CA ILE A 905 -2.54 -10.65 -19.82
C ILE A 905 -2.71 -10.60 -21.32
N ARG A 906 -3.01 -11.73 -21.97
CA ARG A 906 -3.26 -11.77 -23.42
C ARG A 906 -4.45 -10.89 -23.84
N ALA A 907 -5.52 -10.86 -23.05
CA ALA A 907 -6.66 -9.99 -23.34
C ALA A 907 -6.29 -8.49 -23.32
N HIS A 908 -5.41 -8.07 -22.39
CA HIS A 908 -4.93 -6.68 -22.34
C HIS A 908 -3.87 -6.39 -23.41
N ALA A 909 -3.07 -7.39 -23.79
CA ALA A 909 -2.09 -7.27 -24.86
C ALA A 909 -2.76 -7.00 -26.23
N VAL A 910 -3.90 -7.64 -26.55
CA VAL A 910 -4.59 -7.39 -27.83
C VAL A 910 -5.06 -5.93 -27.98
N GLY A 911 -5.24 -5.18 -26.89
CA GLY A 911 -5.72 -3.80 -26.91
C GLY A 911 -4.64 -2.71 -26.79
N ASP A 912 -3.41 -3.04 -26.37
CA ASP A 912 -2.37 -2.04 -26.05
C ASP A 912 -0.97 -2.45 -26.53
N LEU A 913 -0.35 -1.59 -27.35
CA LEU A 913 0.98 -1.81 -27.93
C LEU A 913 2.09 -1.81 -26.87
N ALA A 914 2.02 -0.99 -25.83
CA ALA A 914 3.03 -0.94 -24.79
C ALA A 914 3.06 -2.23 -23.95
N VAL A 915 1.90 -2.87 -23.77
CA VAL A 915 1.79 -4.17 -23.09
C VAL A 915 2.29 -5.30 -23.99
N THR A 916 1.94 -5.31 -25.28
CA THR A 916 2.49 -6.31 -26.22
C THR A 916 4.00 -6.24 -26.31
N GLN A 917 4.58 -5.03 -26.39
CA GLN A 917 6.02 -4.82 -26.39
C GLN A 917 6.67 -5.42 -25.15
N ALA A 918 6.08 -5.21 -23.96
CA ALA A 918 6.60 -5.74 -22.71
C ALA A 918 6.50 -7.27 -22.63
N VAL A 919 5.40 -7.87 -23.12
CA VAL A 919 5.24 -9.33 -23.20
C VAL A 919 6.31 -9.93 -24.13
N LEU A 920 6.49 -9.36 -25.32
CA LEU A 920 7.49 -9.84 -26.28
C LEU A 920 8.92 -9.66 -25.76
N PHE A 921 9.22 -8.55 -25.09
CA PHE A 921 10.49 -8.36 -24.41
C PHE A 921 10.73 -9.41 -23.32
N ALA A 922 9.72 -9.71 -22.50
CA ALA A 922 9.81 -10.73 -21.46
C ALA A 922 10.01 -12.13 -22.04
N LEU A 923 9.33 -12.47 -23.14
CA LEU A 923 9.55 -13.73 -23.87
C LEU A 923 10.97 -13.81 -24.45
N LEU A 924 11.47 -12.73 -25.04
CA LEU A 924 12.82 -12.68 -25.62
C LEU A 924 13.89 -12.84 -24.54
N ALA A 925 13.77 -12.12 -23.41
CA ALA A 925 14.66 -12.26 -22.27
C ALA A 925 14.62 -13.67 -21.67
N LEU A 926 13.44 -14.28 -21.59
CA LEU A 926 13.28 -15.66 -21.14
C LEU A 926 14.04 -16.62 -22.06
N LEU A 927 13.85 -16.52 -23.38
CA LEU A 927 14.51 -17.40 -24.35
C LEU A 927 16.04 -17.23 -24.34
N ASP A 928 16.55 -16.01 -24.17
CA ASP A 928 17.98 -15.75 -24.14
C ASP A 928 18.66 -16.37 -22.90
N VAL A 929 18.05 -16.22 -21.72
CA VAL A 929 18.56 -16.84 -20.49
C VAL A 929 18.54 -18.37 -20.56
N ASN A 930 17.72 -18.96 -21.42
CA ASN A 930 17.58 -20.41 -21.57
C ASN A 930 18.17 -20.98 -22.86
N GLU A 931 19.05 -20.25 -23.55
CA GLU A 931 19.64 -20.73 -24.81
C GLU A 931 20.27 -22.13 -24.66
N ASP A 932 20.99 -22.36 -23.56
CA ASP A 932 21.65 -23.65 -23.26
C ASP A 932 20.68 -24.76 -22.80
N ARG A 933 19.45 -24.40 -22.44
CA ARG A 933 18.43 -25.30 -21.85
C ARG A 933 17.21 -25.52 -22.74
N MET A 934 17.29 -25.16 -24.01
CA MET A 934 16.16 -25.28 -24.93
C MET A 934 15.65 -26.72 -25.08
N ARG A 935 16.52 -27.73 -24.93
CA ARG A 935 16.14 -29.15 -24.92
C ARG A 935 15.14 -29.46 -23.81
N ASP A 936 15.45 -29.07 -22.58
CA ASP A 936 14.61 -29.32 -21.40
C ASP A 936 13.26 -28.61 -21.56
N ILE A 937 13.28 -27.37 -22.06
CA ILE A 937 12.06 -26.58 -22.28
C ILE A 937 11.15 -27.25 -23.30
N CYS A 938 11.67 -27.74 -24.42
CA CYS A 938 10.86 -28.44 -25.41
C CYS A 938 10.28 -29.77 -24.88
N GLN A 939 10.96 -30.43 -23.93
CA GLN A 939 10.46 -31.65 -23.29
C GLN A 939 9.41 -31.38 -22.21
N GLU A 940 9.65 -30.40 -21.33
CA GLU A 940 8.81 -30.12 -20.16
C GLU A 940 7.66 -29.16 -20.45
N LEU A 941 7.88 -28.18 -21.33
CA LEU A 941 6.99 -27.03 -21.62
C LEU A 941 6.58 -26.98 -23.11
N GLY A 942 6.54 -28.13 -23.80
CA GLY A 942 6.26 -28.19 -25.24
C GLY A 942 4.91 -27.58 -25.64
N ARG A 943 3.89 -27.68 -24.78
CA ARG A 943 2.58 -27.04 -25.01
C ARG A 943 2.70 -25.52 -25.00
N GLU A 944 3.36 -24.97 -23.98
CA GLU A 944 3.57 -23.54 -23.81
C GLU A 944 4.40 -22.97 -24.97
N VAL A 945 5.39 -23.71 -25.48
CA VAL A 945 6.19 -23.32 -26.66
C VAL A 945 5.31 -23.17 -27.92
N ILE A 946 4.46 -24.16 -28.21
CA ILE A 946 3.57 -24.13 -29.39
C ILE A 946 2.54 -23.00 -29.24
N GLU A 947 1.91 -22.87 -28.07
CA GLU A 947 0.92 -21.82 -27.81
C GLU A 947 1.54 -20.42 -27.96
N THR A 948 2.80 -20.25 -27.56
CA THR A 948 3.54 -19.00 -27.73
C THR A 948 3.83 -18.73 -29.19
N GLN A 949 4.25 -19.75 -29.95
CA GLN A 949 4.50 -19.62 -31.37
C GLN A 949 3.24 -19.19 -32.13
N GLU A 950 2.09 -19.81 -31.86
CA GLU A 950 0.81 -19.45 -32.46
C GLU A 950 0.39 -18.03 -32.11
N TRP A 951 0.50 -17.65 -30.82
CA TRP A 951 0.12 -16.32 -30.36
C TRP A 951 1.01 -15.23 -30.96
N VAL A 952 2.34 -15.39 -30.93
CA VAL A 952 3.29 -14.41 -31.48
C VAL A 952 3.15 -14.33 -33.01
N ALA A 953 2.88 -15.44 -33.70
CA ALA A 953 2.59 -15.42 -35.14
C ALA A 953 1.32 -14.61 -35.45
N GLY A 954 0.27 -14.74 -34.61
CA GLY A 954 -0.93 -13.91 -34.70
C GLY A 954 -0.64 -12.41 -34.50
N VAL A 955 0.19 -12.06 -33.51
CA VAL A 955 0.63 -10.67 -33.28
C VAL A 955 1.40 -10.13 -34.49
N PHE A 956 2.37 -10.89 -35.00
CA PHE A 956 3.17 -10.50 -36.17
C PHE A 956 2.31 -10.27 -37.42
N ALA A 957 1.34 -11.16 -37.68
CA ALA A 957 0.41 -11.02 -38.80
C ALA A 957 -0.58 -9.86 -38.64
N GLY A 958 -0.95 -9.54 -37.39
CA GLY A 958 -1.84 -8.41 -37.07
C GLY A 958 -1.17 -7.03 -37.18
N THR A 959 0.15 -6.94 -37.05
CA THR A 959 0.90 -5.68 -37.16
C THR A 959 1.22 -5.30 -38.61
N ARG A 960 0.71 -4.16 -39.08
CA ARG A 960 0.89 -3.69 -40.48
C ARG A 960 2.36 -3.39 -40.79
N GLY A 961 3.05 -2.65 -39.92
CA GLY A 961 4.45 -2.26 -40.04
C GLY A 961 4.77 -1.39 -41.28
N GLY A 962 5.69 -0.44 -41.15
CA GLY A 962 6.16 0.40 -42.27
C GLY A 962 6.13 1.92 -42.04
N ASP A 963 5.49 2.40 -40.97
CA ASP A 963 5.68 3.76 -40.46
C ASP A 963 6.50 3.60 -39.17
N GLY A 964 7.64 4.29 -39.06
CA GLY A 964 8.72 4.09 -38.07
C GLY A 964 8.38 4.32 -36.58
N ASP A 965 7.18 3.94 -36.17
CA ASP A 965 6.53 4.10 -34.89
C ASP A 965 6.66 2.83 -34.01
N GLU A 966 6.01 2.84 -32.84
CA GLU A 966 6.01 1.76 -31.86
C GLU A 966 5.57 0.39 -32.43
N GLU A 967 4.73 0.39 -33.47
CA GLU A 967 4.30 -0.81 -34.19
C GLU A 967 5.46 -1.58 -34.84
N ASP A 968 6.44 -0.87 -35.41
CA ASP A 968 7.60 -1.49 -36.04
C ASP A 968 8.50 -2.17 -34.99
N GLN A 969 8.63 -1.57 -33.80
CA GLN A 969 9.36 -2.17 -32.69
C GLN A 969 8.68 -3.46 -32.20
N VAL A 970 7.35 -3.46 -32.08
CA VAL A 970 6.57 -4.64 -31.71
C VAL A 970 6.72 -5.74 -32.76
N LYS A 971 6.64 -5.39 -34.05
CA LYS A 971 6.81 -6.34 -35.17
C LYS A 971 8.20 -6.94 -35.22
N MET A 972 9.24 -6.12 -35.00
CA MET A 972 10.63 -6.57 -34.90
C MET A 972 10.83 -7.54 -33.73
N LEU A 973 10.29 -7.23 -32.55
CA LEU A 973 10.36 -8.10 -31.38
C LEU A 973 9.62 -9.42 -31.60
N ALA A 974 8.43 -9.38 -32.20
CA ALA A 974 7.67 -10.58 -32.54
C ALA A 974 8.44 -11.48 -33.51
N ALA A 975 9.07 -10.91 -34.54
CA ALA A 975 9.94 -11.65 -35.45
C ALA A 975 11.13 -12.28 -34.72
N GLY A 976 11.81 -11.53 -33.84
CA GLY A 976 12.93 -12.03 -33.05
C GLY A 976 12.57 -13.22 -32.15
N VAL A 977 11.42 -13.15 -31.47
CA VAL A 977 10.91 -14.25 -30.63
C VAL A 977 10.59 -15.49 -31.48
N LEU A 978 9.93 -15.32 -32.64
CA LEU A 978 9.60 -16.45 -33.53
C LEU A 978 10.85 -17.14 -34.09
N ILE A 979 11.87 -16.38 -34.47
CA ILE A 979 13.14 -16.94 -34.97
C ILE A 979 13.83 -17.73 -33.86
N ARG A 980 13.99 -17.17 -32.67
CA ARG A 980 14.61 -17.87 -31.53
C ARG A 980 13.85 -19.15 -31.14
N LEU A 981 12.51 -19.11 -31.14
CA LEU A 981 11.69 -20.29 -30.90
C LEU A 981 11.90 -21.36 -31.98
N ARG A 982 11.90 -20.97 -33.26
CA ARG A 982 12.11 -21.90 -34.37
C ARG A 982 13.50 -22.52 -34.33
N GLU A 983 14.56 -21.72 -34.16
CA GLU A 983 15.93 -22.21 -34.00
C GLU A 983 16.04 -23.21 -32.84
N GLY A 984 15.37 -22.92 -31.72
CA GLY A 984 15.35 -23.80 -30.57
C GLY A 984 14.62 -25.13 -30.82
N ILE A 985 13.48 -25.09 -31.50
CA ILE A 985 12.72 -26.28 -31.90
C ILE A 985 13.50 -27.10 -32.93
N GLU A 986 14.14 -26.47 -33.92
CA GLU A 986 14.96 -27.13 -34.94
C GLU A 986 16.17 -27.83 -34.32
N LYS A 987 16.89 -27.16 -33.39
CA LYS A 987 17.97 -27.79 -32.62
C LYS A 987 17.48 -29.03 -31.86
N TYR A 988 16.29 -28.96 -31.26
CA TYR A 988 15.68 -30.09 -30.57
C TYR A 988 15.27 -31.22 -31.53
N GLN A 989 14.67 -30.91 -32.68
CA GLN A 989 14.30 -31.87 -33.72
C GLN A 989 15.52 -32.58 -34.32
N LEU A 990 16.58 -31.84 -34.63
CA LEU A 990 17.85 -32.40 -35.13
C LEU A 990 18.48 -33.36 -34.11
N LEU A 991 18.39 -33.03 -32.81
CA LEU A 991 18.83 -33.93 -31.74
C LEU A 991 17.96 -35.18 -31.64
N LEU A 992 16.63 -35.07 -31.72
CA LEU A 992 15.73 -36.23 -31.73
C LEU A 992 16.01 -37.15 -32.92
N VAL A 993 16.24 -36.57 -34.11
CA VAL A 993 16.60 -37.33 -35.32
C VAL A 993 17.99 -37.96 -35.18
N GLY A 994 18.95 -37.24 -34.58
CA GLY A 994 20.29 -37.78 -34.26
C GLY A 994 20.25 -38.93 -33.26
N ASP A 995 19.44 -38.81 -32.20
CA ASP A 995 19.21 -39.87 -31.21
C ASP A 995 18.50 -41.08 -31.84
N LEU A 996 17.61 -40.88 -32.82
CA LEU A 996 16.94 -41.94 -33.59
C LEU A 996 17.87 -42.67 -34.58
N ILE A 997 18.90 -41.99 -35.09
CA ILE A 997 19.92 -42.58 -36.00
C ILE A 997 21.00 -43.34 -35.20
N GLY A 998 21.12 -43.08 -33.89
CA GLY A 998 22.08 -43.71 -32.99
C GLY A 998 21.62 -45.02 -32.32
N PHE A 999 20.45 -45.56 -32.67
CA PHE A 999 19.92 -46.84 -32.20
C PHE A 999 19.98 -47.94 -33.26
#